data_AF-A0A916VYM6-F1
#
_entry.id   AF-A0A916VYM6-F1
#
_cell.length_a   1.000
_cell.length_b   1.000
_cell.length_c   1.000
_cell.angle_alpha   90.00
_cell.angle_beta   90.00
_cell.angle_gamma   90.00
#
_symmetry.space_group_name_H-M   'P 1'
#
loop_
_entity.id
_entity.type
_entity.pdbx_description
1 polymer ?
#
loop_
_entity_poly.entity_id
_entity_poly.type
_entity_poly.pdbx_seq_one_letter_code
_entity_poly.pdbx_strand_id
1 'polypeptide(L)'
;MTDKFKSFLALAKQRYRITLTSVEQKLLKAIVKGEVADYQVKSPELILLKEQLDLELLKEQLKGLEDVENLEYLEGLGLEQLKELEKSEHPEQLKELLAAIAKEKEFNNPATVESWGEKRILSAKFIEWLCTDVEAFKYFTNHGLQVCGAKISGKLNLEFVKFESLWCFTECVFVEKVILRGAKVEAVKFDGSHVVGIDAGLIEVRGSLYLQNGFQSEGEVSLSEATIGGQLSCCGGHFYNKEGNALNAHSIEVKSHIFLREGFKVEGRVSLYRATIDGQLDCSQGHFSNKEGDAIWADNIEVKADVFLSNDFKAEGRVSLSEATIGGVLSCSQGHFFNKEGTALNAKNIEVKADVFLRNGFKAEGRVSLSGATISGVLNCDQGHFSNQEGDALNAENIEVKGDVFLSNDFKAEGRVSISGATIGGQLNCFKCHFSNKEKYALFAQDIEVKSNVFLRNGFKAEGEVSISGAIIGGQLACSGGHFSNQGKNALFAQNIEVKGDVSLRNGFNAEGRVSLSGATIGGVLSCSKAHFSNKGKYALFADGVEIKADVFLDKDFKAEGIVSLSEATIGGVLSCRGGHFCNKEGTALFAQNIEVKGDVYLNNDFKAEGIVSLSGATIGGVLSCHGGHFSNQEGDALFAQRIEVKGSVFLRNGFKAEGRVSLSGATIGSQLNCSQGHFFNKGKNALNAENIEVKGSVFLSNDFKAKGEVSLSGATIGGRLYCSGGHFSNPEKYALFAQNIEVKTNIILSNGFKAQGKVDLTAANIKGNLDCTNGNFSNEKGTVLSAEGINVDGDILLDKGTFQGNIYLVSARVDDTLSMVKIKQEKVTFPLYLRLLYPFIKNIKTIKLHHYFKKNIKE
;
A
#
# COMPACT_ATOMS: atom_id res chain seq x y z
N MET A 1 68.47 9.48 -43.25
CA MET A 1 67.64 10.57 -42.65
C MET A 1 68.24 11.89 -43.08
N THR A 2 67.51 12.68 -43.85
CA THR A 2 67.96 13.99 -44.37
C THR A 2 68.24 14.99 -43.24
N ASP A 3 69.20 15.90 -43.45
CA ASP A 3 69.65 16.88 -42.45
C ASP A 3 68.52 17.82 -41.95
N LYS A 4 67.49 18.04 -42.78
CA LYS A 4 66.28 18.78 -42.40
C LYS A 4 65.44 18.06 -41.32
N PHE A 5 65.26 16.74 -41.43
CA PHE A 5 64.47 15.98 -40.46
C PHE A 5 65.19 15.86 -39.10
N LYS A 6 66.53 15.70 -39.13
CA LYS A 6 67.36 15.73 -37.91
C LYS A 6 67.34 17.10 -37.22
N SER A 7 67.40 18.18 -37.99
CA SER A 7 67.31 19.56 -37.45
C SER A 7 65.93 19.84 -36.84
N PHE A 8 64.85 19.33 -37.45
CA PHE A 8 63.50 19.40 -36.89
C PHE A 8 63.38 18.66 -35.55
N LEU A 9 63.87 17.41 -35.47
CA LEU A 9 63.86 16.63 -34.23
C LEU A 9 64.69 17.29 -33.12
N ALA A 10 65.81 17.93 -33.47
CA ALA A 10 66.62 18.70 -32.52
C ALA A 10 65.87 19.93 -31.99
N LEU A 11 65.14 20.64 -32.85
CA LEU A 11 64.34 21.80 -32.48
C LEU A 11 63.13 21.41 -31.63
N ALA A 12 62.46 20.30 -31.96
CA ALA A 12 61.36 19.75 -31.16
C ALA A 12 61.82 19.34 -29.75
N LYS A 13 63.00 18.73 -29.65
CA LYS A 13 63.64 18.38 -28.39
C LYS A 13 64.06 19.62 -27.57
N GLN A 14 64.59 20.66 -28.23
CA GLN A 14 65.05 21.87 -27.55
C GLN A 14 63.90 22.78 -27.10
N ARG A 15 62.87 22.94 -27.94
CA ARG A 15 61.80 23.93 -27.75
C ARG A 15 60.57 23.38 -27.03
N TYR A 16 60.21 22.13 -27.30
CA TYR A 16 59.00 21.49 -26.75
C TYR A 16 59.32 20.34 -25.79
N ARG A 17 60.62 20.05 -25.57
CA ARG A 17 61.11 18.95 -24.71
C ARG A 17 60.58 17.55 -25.10
N ILE A 18 60.19 17.36 -26.36
CA ILE A 18 59.69 16.08 -26.88
C ILE A 18 60.87 15.29 -27.47
N THR A 19 61.03 14.03 -27.07
CA THR A 19 62.00 13.11 -27.67
C THR A 19 61.26 11.90 -28.23
N LEU A 20 61.24 11.77 -29.55
CA LEU A 20 60.55 10.67 -30.24
C LEU A 20 61.43 9.44 -30.32
N THR A 21 60.86 8.26 -30.06
CA THR A 21 61.48 6.95 -30.30
C THR A 21 61.72 6.71 -31.79
N SER A 22 62.54 5.71 -32.12
CA SER A 22 62.77 5.31 -33.53
C SER A 22 61.48 4.96 -34.28
N VAL A 23 60.47 4.44 -33.58
CA VAL A 23 59.18 4.06 -34.17
C VAL A 23 58.32 5.29 -34.41
N GLU A 24 58.26 6.21 -33.46
CA GLU A 24 57.50 7.46 -33.59
C GLU A 24 58.10 8.41 -34.63
N GLN A 25 59.42 8.41 -34.81
CA GLN A 25 60.07 9.15 -35.89
C GLN A 25 59.66 8.61 -37.27
N LYS A 26 59.53 7.27 -37.41
CA LYS A 26 59.03 6.64 -38.64
C LYS A 26 57.55 6.96 -38.87
N LEU A 27 56.75 6.92 -37.81
CA LEU A 27 55.32 7.22 -37.85
C LEU A 27 55.05 8.69 -38.22
N LEU A 28 55.78 9.63 -37.61
CA LEU A 28 55.74 11.05 -37.97
C LEU A 28 56.08 11.26 -39.44
N LYS A 29 57.11 10.57 -39.95
CA LYS A 29 57.50 10.64 -41.36
C LYS A 29 56.38 10.16 -42.29
N ALA A 30 55.66 9.09 -41.93
CA ALA A 30 54.53 8.58 -42.70
C ALA A 30 53.32 9.53 -42.70
N ILE A 31 53.05 10.19 -41.55
CA ILE A 31 51.98 11.20 -41.43
C ILE A 31 52.28 12.43 -42.30
N VAL A 32 53.52 12.93 -42.29
CA VAL A 32 53.93 14.07 -43.14
C VAL A 32 53.78 13.75 -44.62
N LYS A 33 54.01 12.50 -45.02
CA LYS A 33 53.84 12.03 -46.40
C LYS A 33 52.38 11.77 -46.80
N GLY A 34 51.43 11.85 -45.86
CA GLY A 34 50.03 11.51 -46.11
C GLY A 34 49.77 10.01 -46.27
N GLU A 35 50.73 9.17 -45.88
CA GLU A 35 50.63 7.70 -45.93
C GLU A 35 49.80 7.14 -44.76
N VAL A 36 49.56 7.94 -43.71
CA VAL A 36 48.75 7.58 -42.53
C VAL A 36 47.80 8.73 -42.20
N ALA A 37 46.52 8.43 -41.97
CA ALA A 37 45.50 9.42 -41.65
C ALA A 37 45.65 9.96 -40.21
N ASP A 38 45.40 11.26 -40.03
CA ASP A 38 45.82 12.03 -38.86
C ASP A 38 45.26 11.53 -37.51
N TYR A 39 44.09 10.88 -37.55
CA TYR A 39 43.33 10.39 -36.39
C TYR A 39 43.79 9.00 -35.88
N GLN A 40 44.69 8.31 -36.58
CA GLN A 40 45.11 6.95 -36.23
C GLN A 40 46.31 6.89 -35.27
N VAL A 41 46.83 8.04 -34.82
CA VAL A 41 48.05 8.11 -34.00
C VAL A 41 47.71 8.15 -32.52
N LYS A 42 48.01 7.08 -31.78
CA LYS A 42 47.78 6.98 -30.32
C LYS A 42 49.01 7.28 -29.46
N SER A 43 50.15 7.68 -30.05
CA SER A 43 51.34 8.09 -29.29
C SER A 43 51.09 9.44 -28.61
N PRO A 44 51.15 9.52 -27.27
CA PRO A 44 50.97 10.77 -26.53
C PRO A 44 51.95 11.86 -26.97
N GLU A 45 53.20 11.51 -27.26
CA GLU A 45 54.25 12.42 -27.69
C GLU A 45 53.98 12.99 -29.08
N LEU A 46 53.42 12.19 -30.00
CA LEU A 46 53.04 12.64 -31.34
C LEU A 46 51.76 13.48 -31.33
N ILE A 47 50.79 13.18 -30.45
CA ILE A 47 49.60 14.00 -30.26
C ILE A 47 50.00 15.38 -29.71
N LEU A 48 50.85 15.40 -28.67
CA LEU A 48 51.34 16.63 -28.06
C LEU A 48 52.18 17.47 -29.05
N LEU A 49 53.00 16.82 -29.87
CA LEU A 49 53.78 17.48 -30.91
C LEU A 49 52.86 18.12 -31.98
N LYS A 50 51.76 17.45 -32.36
CA LYS A 50 50.77 17.96 -33.33
C LYS A 50 49.98 19.15 -32.80
N GLU A 51 49.59 19.14 -31.53
CA GLU A 51 48.87 20.27 -30.91
C GLU A 51 49.72 21.55 -30.83
N GLN A 52 51.05 21.41 -30.79
CA GLN A 52 52.00 22.52 -30.64
C GLN A 52 52.57 23.03 -31.98
N LEU A 53 52.35 22.33 -33.09
CA LEU A 53 52.89 22.64 -34.41
C LEU A 53 51.77 22.75 -35.45
N ASP A 54 51.83 23.80 -36.27
CA ASP A 54 50.97 23.92 -37.43
C ASP A 54 51.37 22.87 -38.49
N LEU A 55 50.51 21.87 -38.67
CA LEU A 55 50.73 20.70 -39.54
C LEU A 55 50.90 21.09 -41.02
N GLU A 56 50.32 22.22 -41.45
CA GLU A 56 50.51 22.78 -42.80
C GLU A 56 51.95 23.26 -42.99
N LEU A 57 52.50 23.99 -42.01
CA LEU A 57 53.88 24.49 -42.02
C LEU A 57 54.91 23.35 -42.02
N LEU A 58 54.59 22.24 -41.32
CA LEU A 58 55.43 21.03 -41.25
C LEU A 58 55.49 20.30 -42.60
N LYS A 59 54.35 20.18 -43.30
CA LYS A 59 54.27 19.60 -44.65
C LYS A 59 54.99 20.47 -45.68
N GLU A 60 54.95 21.80 -45.51
CA GLU A 60 55.62 22.75 -46.40
C GLU A 60 57.15 22.71 -46.28
N GLN A 61 57.69 22.60 -45.05
CA GLN A 61 59.14 22.53 -44.82
C GLN A 61 59.79 21.19 -45.22
N LEU A 62 59.01 20.12 -45.34
CA LEU A 62 59.47 18.75 -45.62
C LEU A 62 59.13 18.26 -47.04
N LYS A 63 58.63 19.13 -47.93
CA LYS A 63 58.44 18.85 -49.36
C LYS A 63 59.77 18.47 -50.03
N GLY A 64 59.79 17.32 -50.75
CA GLY A 64 60.92 16.86 -51.56
C GLY A 64 61.71 15.67 -51.01
N LEU A 65 61.09 14.76 -50.25
CA LEU A 65 61.73 13.52 -49.76
C LEU A 65 61.27 12.30 -50.55
N GLU A 66 61.79 12.16 -51.77
CA GLU A 66 61.77 10.91 -52.52
C GLU A 66 63.03 10.09 -52.18
N ASP A 67 62.91 8.76 -52.28
CA ASP A 67 63.90 7.70 -52.00
C ASP A 67 63.95 7.13 -50.57
N VAL A 68 63.45 5.89 -50.42
CA VAL A 68 64.23 4.62 -50.46
C VAL A 68 63.28 3.45 -50.15
N GLU A 69 63.36 2.41 -50.97
CA GLU A 69 62.65 1.12 -50.97
C GLU A 69 62.91 0.20 -49.75
N ASN A 70 62.06 -0.84 -49.67
CA ASN A 70 62.21 -2.13 -48.99
C ASN A 70 61.93 -2.23 -47.47
N LEU A 71 60.82 -2.92 -47.17
CA LEU A 71 60.57 -3.66 -45.93
C LEU A 71 60.06 -5.07 -46.29
N GLU A 72 60.91 -5.87 -46.93
CA GLU A 72 60.87 -7.32 -46.76
C GLU A 72 61.54 -7.65 -45.43
N TYR A 73 60.79 -8.00 -44.38
CA TYR A 73 61.31 -8.76 -43.24
C TYR A 73 60.17 -9.21 -42.31
N LEU A 74 59.34 -10.18 -42.73
CA LEU A 74 58.52 -11.00 -41.82
C LEU A 74 58.23 -12.39 -42.43
N GLU A 75 59.26 -13.06 -42.94
CA GLU A 75 59.23 -14.52 -43.11
C GLU A 75 60.07 -15.15 -42.00
N GLY A 76 59.37 -15.62 -40.97
CA GLY A 76 60.01 -16.19 -39.80
C GLY A 76 59.01 -16.87 -38.90
N LEU A 77 58.23 -17.81 -39.46
CA LEU A 77 57.63 -18.98 -38.83
C LEU A 77 56.73 -19.69 -39.87
N GLY A 78 57.13 -20.88 -40.35
CA GLY A 78 56.21 -21.84 -40.98
C GLY A 78 56.34 -22.15 -42.48
N LEU A 79 57.32 -21.61 -43.21
CA LEU A 79 57.40 -21.79 -44.68
C LEU A 79 58.07 -23.07 -45.19
N GLU A 80 58.71 -23.88 -44.33
CA GLU A 80 59.26 -25.18 -44.79
C GLU A 80 58.20 -26.29 -44.93
N GLN A 81 57.07 -26.19 -44.22
CA GLN A 81 55.94 -27.12 -44.37
C GLN A 81 55.03 -26.76 -45.56
N LEU A 82 55.18 -25.57 -46.15
CA LEU A 82 54.40 -25.08 -47.29
C LEU A 82 54.81 -25.68 -48.65
N LYS A 83 55.99 -26.32 -48.75
CA LYS A 83 56.41 -27.02 -49.98
C LYS A 83 55.78 -28.41 -50.16
N GLU A 84 55.27 -29.02 -49.09
CA GLU A 84 54.48 -30.27 -49.23
C GLU A 84 53.01 -30.00 -49.58
N LEU A 85 52.51 -28.77 -49.38
CA LEU A 85 51.12 -28.34 -49.60
C LEU A 85 50.76 -28.13 -51.09
N GLU A 86 51.73 -28.00 -51.99
CA GLU A 86 51.51 -27.94 -53.45
C GLU A 86 51.01 -29.26 -54.05
N LYS A 87 50.96 -30.35 -53.25
CA LYS A 87 50.44 -31.67 -53.67
C LYS A 87 49.04 -32.00 -53.14
N SER A 88 48.37 -31.08 -52.45
CA SER A 88 47.01 -31.29 -51.93
C SER A 88 45.92 -31.04 -52.99
N GLU A 89 44.69 -31.52 -52.78
CA GLU A 89 43.57 -31.38 -53.74
C GLU A 89 43.13 -29.91 -54.01
N HIS A 90 43.55 -28.94 -53.17
CA HIS A 90 43.07 -27.54 -53.22
C HIS A 90 44.16 -26.45 -52.97
N PRO A 91 45.24 -26.38 -53.76
CA PRO A 91 46.43 -25.56 -53.45
C PRO A 91 46.23 -24.03 -53.63
N GLU A 92 45.40 -23.59 -54.59
CA GLU A 92 45.16 -22.15 -54.82
C GLU A 92 44.30 -21.52 -53.72
N GLN A 93 43.29 -22.26 -53.23
CA GLN A 93 42.40 -21.81 -52.15
C GLN A 93 43.13 -21.70 -50.80
N LEU A 94 44.15 -22.53 -50.59
CA LEU A 94 45.02 -22.48 -49.41
C LEU A 94 45.95 -21.24 -49.43
N LYS A 95 46.47 -20.85 -50.61
CA LYS A 95 47.20 -19.59 -50.80
C LYS A 95 46.30 -18.36 -50.57
N GLU A 96 45.05 -18.42 -51.00
CA GLU A 96 44.05 -17.36 -50.76
C GLU A 96 43.64 -17.24 -49.29
N LEU A 97 43.47 -18.36 -48.58
CA LEU A 97 43.22 -18.37 -47.13
C LEU A 97 44.37 -17.70 -46.36
N LEU A 98 45.62 -18.03 -46.70
CA LEU A 98 46.82 -17.41 -46.11
C LEU A 98 46.92 -15.91 -46.43
N ALA A 99 46.49 -15.48 -47.62
CA ALA A 99 46.43 -14.07 -47.99
C ALA A 99 45.27 -13.30 -47.32
N ALA A 100 44.15 -13.97 -47.05
CA ALA A 100 42.99 -13.40 -46.35
C ALA A 100 43.28 -13.16 -44.86
N ILE A 101 44.09 -14.01 -44.24
CA ILE A 101 44.58 -13.86 -42.85
C ILE A 101 45.46 -12.60 -42.68
N ALA A 102 45.97 -12.01 -43.78
CA ALA A 102 47.04 -10.99 -43.75
C ALA A 102 46.61 -9.52 -44.01
N LYS A 103 45.31 -9.17 -44.09
CA LYS A 103 44.88 -7.79 -44.44
C LYS A 103 44.21 -6.98 -43.31
N GLU A 104 44.48 -5.67 -43.35
CA GLU A 104 44.15 -4.65 -42.34
C GLU A 104 42.65 -4.51 -42.01
N LYS A 105 42.37 -4.33 -40.71
CA LYS A 105 41.02 -4.28 -40.08
C LYS A 105 40.05 -3.24 -40.65
N GLU A 106 40.50 -2.20 -41.34
CA GLU A 106 39.62 -1.09 -41.74
C GLU A 106 38.65 -1.43 -42.90
N PHE A 107 38.82 -2.57 -43.57
CA PHE A 107 38.03 -2.94 -44.75
C PHE A 107 37.09 -4.15 -44.55
N ASN A 108 36.89 -4.63 -43.33
CA ASN A 108 36.20 -5.90 -43.08
C ASN A 108 34.71 -5.76 -42.70
N ASN A 109 34.08 -4.60 -42.94
CA ASN A 109 32.66 -4.42 -42.61
C ASN A 109 31.73 -5.31 -43.48
N PRO A 110 30.99 -6.28 -42.91
CA PRO A 110 30.08 -7.13 -43.68
C PRO A 110 28.96 -6.35 -44.39
N ALA A 111 28.58 -5.17 -43.89
CA ALA A 111 27.58 -4.32 -44.53
C ALA A 111 28.02 -3.81 -45.91
N THR A 112 29.31 -3.89 -46.25
CA THR A 112 29.85 -3.51 -47.56
C THR A 112 30.22 -4.72 -48.43
N VAL A 113 29.68 -5.91 -48.16
CA VAL A 113 30.02 -7.16 -48.85
C VAL A 113 29.90 -7.10 -50.38
N GLU A 114 29.00 -6.26 -50.92
CA GLU A 114 28.87 -6.05 -52.37
C GLU A 114 30.12 -5.44 -53.01
N SER A 115 30.93 -4.73 -52.23
CA SER A 115 32.20 -4.13 -52.65
C SER A 115 33.42 -5.05 -52.50
N TRP A 116 33.23 -6.26 -51.95
CA TRP A 116 34.34 -7.19 -51.71
C TRP A 116 34.73 -7.90 -53.01
N GLY A 117 36.03 -7.85 -53.35
CA GLY A 117 36.57 -8.53 -54.53
C GLY A 117 36.68 -10.05 -54.37
N GLU A 118 36.87 -10.77 -55.49
CA GLU A 118 36.87 -12.25 -55.55
C GLU A 118 37.83 -12.93 -54.57
N LYS A 119 38.96 -12.29 -54.24
CA LYS A 119 39.97 -12.78 -53.28
C LYS A 119 39.46 -12.92 -51.83
N ARG A 120 38.24 -12.46 -51.54
CA ARG A 120 37.59 -12.60 -50.23
C ARG A 120 36.51 -13.68 -50.21
N ILE A 121 36.36 -14.45 -51.30
CA ILE A 121 35.35 -15.51 -51.39
C ILE A 121 36.01 -16.84 -51.04
N LEU A 122 35.54 -17.47 -49.97
CA LEU A 122 35.96 -18.83 -49.58
C LEU A 122 34.82 -19.81 -49.85
N SER A 123 35.12 -20.97 -50.43
CA SER A 123 34.12 -22.01 -50.64
C SER A 123 33.80 -22.73 -49.32
N ALA A 124 32.52 -22.93 -49.03
CA ALA A 124 32.08 -23.71 -47.89
C ALA A 124 32.64 -25.15 -47.91
N LYS A 125 32.69 -25.79 -49.09
CA LYS A 125 33.27 -27.14 -49.25
C LYS A 125 34.74 -27.24 -48.84
N PHE A 126 35.50 -26.15 -49.03
CA PHE A 126 36.89 -26.10 -48.62
C PHE A 126 36.99 -26.06 -47.08
N ILE A 127 36.10 -25.33 -46.41
CA ILE A 127 36.02 -25.32 -44.94
C ILE A 127 35.53 -26.67 -44.41
N GLU A 128 34.56 -27.30 -45.07
CA GLU A 128 34.11 -28.66 -44.74
C GLU A 128 35.26 -29.67 -44.81
N TRP A 129 36.03 -29.66 -45.90
CA TRP A 129 37.20 -30.51 -46.07
C TRP A 129 38.23 -30.27 -44.95
N LEU A 130 38.55 -28.99 -44.67
CA LEU A 130 39.47 -28.61 -43.59
C LEU A 130 39.07 -29.18 -42.22
N CYS A 131 37.76 -29.27 -41.93
CA CYS A 131 37.26 -29.74 -40.64
C CYS A 131 36.98 -31.25 -40.57
N THR A 132 37.01 -31.97 -41.69
CA THR A 132 36.62 -33.40 -41.77
C THR A 132 37.75 -34.33 -42.20
N ASP A 133 38.73 -33.83 -42.95
CA ASP A 133 39.80 -34.63 -43.51
C ASP A 133 40.97 -34.81 -42.52
N VAL A 134 41.44 -36.05 -42.38
CA VAL A 134 42.51 -36.40 -41.44
C VAL A 134 43.87 -35.81 -41.83
N GLU A 135 44.12 -35.64 -43.13
CA GLU A 135 45.34 -35.03 -43.65
C GLU A 135 45.31 -33.50 -43.50
N ALA A 136 44.13 -32.88 -43.56
CA ALA A 136 43.97 -31.45 -43.27
C ALA A 136 44.31 -31.11 -41.80
N PHE A 137 44.05 -32.03 -40.85
CA PHE A 137 44.35 -31.81 -39.42
C PHE A 137 45.81 -31.49 -39.12
N LYS A 138 46.76 -31.97 -39.92
CA LYS A 138 48.20 -31.73 -39.72
C LYS A 138 48.57 -30.25 -39.84
N TYR A 139 47.72 -29.44 -40.48
CA TYR A 139 47.96 -28.02 -40.73
C TYR A 139 47.31 -27.10 -39.69
N PHE A 140 46.50 -27.64 -38.78
CA PHE A 140 45.93 -26.86 -37.69
C PHE A 140 46.90 -26.73 -36.53
N THR A 141 47.15 -25.48 -36.11
CA THR A 141 47.86 -25.20 -34.86
C THR A 141 46.89 -25.25 -33.68
N ASN A 142 47.41 -25.06 -32.47
CA ASN A 142 46.63 -24.84 -31.24
C ASN A 142 45.67 -23.64 -31.31
N HIS A 143 45.72 -22.83 -32.37
CA HIS A 143 44.81 -21.70 -32.60
C HIS A 143 43.55 -22.07 -33.41
N GLY A 144 43.43 -23.31 -33.91
CA GLY A 144 42.24 -23.78 -34.65
C GLY A 144 42.01 -23.06 -35.99
N LEU A 145 40.77 -23.07 -36.47
CA LEU A 145 40.34 -22.41 -37.70
C LEU A 145 40.08 -20.92 -37.45
N GLN A 146 40.82 -20.04 -38.14
CA GLN A 146 40.65 -18.58 -38.06
C GLN A 146 40.36 -18.01 -39.45
N VAL A 147 39.14 -17.49 -39.64
CA VAL A 147 38.70 -16.82 -40.87
C VAL A 147 38.20 -15.43 -40.50
N CYS A 148 38.73 -14.42 -41.18
CA CYS A 148 38.36 -13.02 -40.93
C CYS A 148 38.05 -12.29 -42.24
N GLY A 149 36.95 -11.52 -42.28
CA GLY A 149 36.65 -10.64 -43.42
C GLY A 149 36.33 -11.37 -44.73
N ALA A 150 35.76 -12.57 -44.67
CA ALA A 150 35.53 -13.43 -45.82
C ALA A 150 34.04 -13.67 -46.13
N LYS A 151 33.69 -13.75 -47.41
CA LYS A 151 32.39 -14.19 -47.91
C LYS A 151 32.43 -15.69 -48.15
N ILE A 152 31.70 -16.45 -47.36
CA ILE A 152 31.60 -17.91 -47.48
C ILE A 152 30.52 -18.25 -48.51
N SER A 153 30.93 -18.86 -49.62
CA SER A 153 30.08 -19.26 -50.73
C SER A 153 29.68 -20.72 -50.63
N GLY A 154 28.37 -20.99 -50.68
CA GLY A 154 27.80 -22.32 -50.50
C GLY A 154 27.35 -22.58 -49.06
N LYS A 155 26.60 -23.67 -48.88
CA LYS A 155 26.19 -24.19 -47.57
C LYS A 155 27.38 -24.81 -46.82
N LEU A 156 27.69 -24.31 -45.63
CA LEU A 156 28.68 -24.92 -44.72
C LEU A 156 28.01 -25.97 -43.85
N ASN A 157 28.31 -27.24 -44.07
CA ASN A 157 27.78 -28.39 -43.35
C ASN A 157 28.87 -29.15 -42.58
N LEU A 158 28.92 -28.92 -41.27
CA LEU A 158 29.79 -29.58 -40.30
C LEU A 158 28.99 -30.46 -39.33
N GLU A 159 27.87 -31.02 -39.79
CA GLU A 159 27.01 -31.89 -39.01
C GLU A 159 27.77 -33.13 -38.48
N PHE A 160 27.63 -33.40 -37.18
CA PHE A 160 28.28 -34.49 -36.43
C PHE A 160 29.82 -34.56 -36.52
N VAL A 161 30.47 -33.47 -36.93
CA VAL A 161 31.93 -33.37 -36.94
C VAL A 161 32.48 -33.43 -35.52
N LYS A 162 33.51 -34.25 -35.29
CA LYS A 162 34.15 -34.45 -33.97
C LYS A 162 35.49 -33.71 -33.84
N PHE A 163 35.63 -32.60 -34.55
CA PHE A 163 36.86 -31.83 -34.57
C PHE A 163 36.88 -30.80 -33.44
N GLU A 164 37.46 -31.21 -32.31
CA GLU A 164 37.56 -30.42 -31.07
C GLU A 164 38.61 -29.31 -31.17
N SER A 165 38.41 -28.33 -32.07
CA SER A 165 39.26 -27.14 -32.21
C SER A 165 38.45 -25.84 -32.10
N LEU A 166 39.16 -24.71 -32.06
CA LEU A 166 38.56 -23.38 -32.05
C LEU A 166 38.14 -22.99 -33.47
N TRP A 167 36.87 -22.63 -33.68
CA TRP A 167 36.36 -22.11 -34.95
C TRP A 167 36.02 -20.63 -34.83
N CYS A 168 36.82 -19.78 -35.46
CA CYS A 168 36.60 -18.34 -35.48
C CYS A 168 36.28 -17.87 -36.89
N PHE A 169 35.09 -17.30 -37.05
CA PHE A 169 34.62 -16.59 -38.22
C PHE A 169 34.30 -15.15 -37.81
N THR A 170 35.27 -14.25 -37.97
CA THR A 170 35.12 -12.86 -37.52
C THR A 170 34.84 -11.95 -38.71
N GLU A 171 33.80 -11.13 -38.64
CA GLU A 171 33.46 -10.17 -39.70
C GLU A 171 33.25 -10.87 -41.08
N CYS A 172 32.70 -12.09 -41.07
CA CYS A 172 32.44 -12.89 -42.27
C CYS A 172 30.98 -12.78 -42.74
N VAL A 173 30.71 -13.14 -43.99
CA VAL A 173 29.35 -13.22 -44.55
C VAL A 173 29.08 -14.62 -45.05
N PHE A 174 28.02 -15.26 -44.54
CA PHE A 174 27.56 -16.58 -45.01
C PHE A 174 26.33 -16.41 -45.87
N VAL A 175 26.42 -16.79 -47.15
CA VAL A 175 25.31 -16.61 -48.12
C VAL A 175 24.23 -17.69 -48.01
N GLU A 176 24.48 -18.76 -47.24
CA GLU A 176 23.55 -19.86 -46.97
C GLU A 176 23.59 -20.23 -45.48
N LYS A 177 22.64 -21.07 -45.04
CA LYS A 177 22.54 -21.55 -43.65
C LYS A 177 23.77 -22.37 -43.25
N VAL A 178 24.33 -22.09 -42.06
CA VAL A 178 25.41 -22.87 -41.46
C VAL A 178 24.81 -24.05 -40.68
N ILE A 179 25.30 -25.27 -40.90
CA ILE A 179 24.87 -26.47 -40.17
C ILE A 179 26.04 -26.99 -39.33
N LEU A 180 25.87 -26.95 -38.02
CA LEU A 180 26.80 -27.44 -36.99
C LEU A 180 26.15 -28.49 -36.07
N ARG A 181 25.01 -29.06 -36.48
CA ARG A 181 24.19 -29.95 -35.66
C ARG A 181 25.01 -31.15 -35.17
N GLY A 182 24.98 -31.41 -33.87
CA GLY A 182 25.67 -32.54 -33.24
C GLY A 182 27.21 -32.49 -33.31
N ALA A 183 27.81 -31.37 -33.72
CA ALA A 183 29.26 -31.23 -33.78
C ALA A 183 29.87 -31.12 -32.37
N LYS A 184 31.14 -31.53 -32.22
CA LYS A 184 31.94 -31.39 -30.99
C LYS A 184 33.15 -30.51 -31.25
N VAL A 185 33.25 -29.40 -30.51
CA VAL A 185 34.20 -28.30 -30.79
C VAL A 185 34.76 -27.71 -29.49
N GLU A 186 35.96 -27.13 -29.55
CA GLU A 186 36.55 -26.45 -28.39
C GLU A 186 35.84 -25.12 -28.12
N ALA A 187 35.63 -24.30 -29.15
CA ALA A 187 34.87 -23.05 -29.04
C ALA A 187 34.49 -22.54 -30.44
N VAL A 188 33.44 -21.72 -30.51
CA VAL A 188 32.94 -21.18 -31.79
C VAL A 188 32.71 -19.68 -31.66
N LYS A 189 33.18 -18.91 -32.64
CA LYS A 189 33.02 -17.45 -32.70
C LYS A 189 32.51 -17.03 -34.08
N PHE A 190 31.44 -16.24 -34.08
CA PHE A 190 30.90 -15.56 -35.25
C PHE A 190 30.92 -14.04 -35.07
N ASP A 191 31.83 -13.50 -34.26
CA ASP A 191 31.83 -12.08 -33.89
C ASP A 191 31.82 -11.16 -35.12
N GLY A 192 30.87 -10.23 -35.16
CA GLY A 192 30.69 -9.31 -36.28
C GLY A 192 30.28 -9.96 -37.60
N SER A 193 29.98 -11.26 -37.65
CA SER A 193 29.61 -11.95 -38.89
C SER A 193 28.12 -11.85 -39.21
N HIS A 194 27.77 -11.88 -40.49
CA HIS A 194 26.38 -11.93 -40.98
C HIS A 194 26.06 -13.33 -41.52
N VAL A 195 24.97 -13.93 -41.06
CA VAL A 195 24.54 -15.29 -41.44
C VAL A 195 23.06 -15.31 -41.86
N VAL A 196 22.72 -16.22 -42.78
CA VAL A 196 21.31 -16.52 -43.09
C VAL A 196 20.62 -17.26 -41.94
N GLY A 197 21.37 -18.05 -41.18
CA GLY A 197 20.89 -18.80 -40.03
C GLY A 197 21.90 -19.88 -39.64
N ILE A 198 21.73 -20.45 -38.44
CA ILE A 198 22.62 -21.48 -37.91
C ILE A 198 21.76 -22.63 -37.36
N ASP A 199 21.98 -23.85 -37.83
CA ASP A 199 21.48 -25.06 -37.15
C ASP A 199 22.62 -25.70 -36.36
N ALA A 200 22.71 -25.37 -35.07
CA ALA A 200 23.65 -25.93 -34.12
C ALA A 200 22.91 -26.71 -33.02
N GLY A 201 21.79 -27.36 -33.35
CA GLY A 201 21.11 -28.25 -32.41
C GLY A 201 22.01 -29.42 -32.00
N LEU A 202 21.94 -29.85 -30.74
CA LEU A 202 22.77 -30.93 -30.17
C LEU A 202 24.29 -30.67 -30.21
N ILE A 203 24.75 -29.45 -30.52
CA ILE A 203 26.19 -29.15 -30.53
C ILE A 203 26.78 -29.26 -29.11
N GLU A 204 27.99 -29.81 -29.00
CA GLU A 204 28.78 -29.83 -27.78
C GLU A 204 29.97 -28.87 -27.93
N VAL A 205 29.92 -27.73 -27.26
CA VAL A 205 31.00 -26.75 -27.20
C VAL A 205 31.68 -26.87 -25.83
N ARG A 206 32.96 -27.27 -25.79
CA ARG A 206 33.69 -27.41 -24.52
C ARG A 206 33.89 -26.07 -23.82
N GLY A 207 34.25 -25.05 -24.59
CA GLY A 207 34.38 -23.66 -24.18
C GLY A 207 33.11 -22.88 -24.48
N SER A 208 33.28 -21.68 -25.03
CA SER A 208 32.20 -20.70 -25.19
C SER A 208 31.76 -20.54 -26.65
N LEU A 209 30.50 -20.14 -26.84
CA LEU A 209 29.93 -19.73 -28.13
C LEU A 209 29.73 -18.22 -28.15
N TYR A 210 30.35 -17.54 -29.11
CA TYR A 210 30.32 -16.09 -29.24
C TYR A 210 29.63 -15.67 -30.54
N LEU A 211 28.54 -14.92 -30.40
CA LEU A 211 27.74 -14.30 -31.46
C LEU A 211 27.67 -12.79 -31.18
N GLN A 212 28.81 -12.16 -30.97
CA GLN A 212 28.90 -10.80 -30.41
C GLN A 212 29.23 -9.74 -31.46
N ASN A 213 29.33 -8.48 -31.02
CA ASN A 213 30.05 -7.40 -31.70
C ASN A 213 29.54 -7.16 -33.12
N GLY A 214 28.23 -6.97 -33.29
CA GLY A 214 27.62 -6.73 -34.60
C GLY A 214 27.29 -7.99 -35.39
N PHE A 215 27.30 -9.18 -34.76
CA PHE A 215 26.74 -10.39 -35.37
C PHE A 215 25.28 -10.16 -35.83
N GLN A 216 24.92 -10.66 -37.01
CA GLN A 216 23.57 -10.56 -37.56
C GLN A 216 23.09 -11.92 -38.11
N SER A 217 21.85 -12.30 -37.80
CA SER A 217 21.17 -13.46 -38.38
C SER A 217 19.83 -13.05 -39.00
N GLU A 218 19.60 -13.43 -40.27
CA GLU A 218 18.33 -13.20 -40.99
C GLU A 218 17.31 -14.36 -40.82
N GLY A 219 17.70 -15.43 -40.14
CA GLY A 219 16.86 -16.58 -39.83
C GLY A 219 17.17 -17.18 -38.46
N GLU A 220 16.57 -18.34 -38.17
CA GLU A 220 16.73 -19.02 -36.88
C GLU A 220 18.21 -19.39 -36.61
N VAL A 221 18.69 -19.00 -35.43
CA VAL A 221 19.87 -19.58 -34.77
C VAL A 221 19.37 -20.62 -33.78
N SER A 222 19.51 -21.90 -34.14
CA SER A 222 19.08 -23.03 -33.32
C SER A 222 20.25 -23.61 -32.54
N LEU A 223 20.10 -23.64 -31.22
CA LEU A 223 20.95 -24.25 -30.20
C LEU A 223 20.14 -25.24 -29.34
N SER A 224 19.07 -25.80 -29.93
CA SER A 224 18.19 -26.74 -29.23
C SER A 224 18.99 -27.94 -28.74
N GLU A 225 18.89 -28.25 -27.45
CA GLU A 225 19.58 -29.35 -26.79
C GLU A 225 21.12 -29.28 -26.91
N ALA A 226 21.67 -28.07 -27.12
CA ALA A 226 23.12 -27.86 -27.13
C ALA A 226 23.71 -27.87 -25.71
N THR A 227 24.97 -28.27 -25.59
CA THR A 227 25.76 -28.16 -24.35
C THR A 227 26.94 -27.22 -24.57
N ILE A 228 27.04 -26.19 -23.75
CA ILE A 228 28.13 -25.19 -23.77
C ILE A 228 28.82 -25.22 -22.41
N GLY A 229 30.08 -25.68 -22.37
CA GLY A 229 30.88 -25.76 -21.15
C GLY A 229 31.39 -24.40 -20.65
N GLY A 230 31.39 -23.38 -21.51
CA GLY A 230 31.64 -21.98 -21.18
C GLY A 230 30.36 -21.15 -21.20
N GLN A 231 30.44 -19.93 -21.74
CA GLN A 231 29.32 -19.00 -21.85
C GLN A 231 28.74 -18.98 -23.26
N LEU A 232 27.44 -18.70 -23.36
CA LEU A 232 26.81 -18.24 -24.59
C LEU A 232 26.72 -16.72 -24.54
N SER A 233 27.36 -16.03 -25.47
CA SER A 233 27.29 -14.58 -25.50
C SER A 233 26.91 -14.03 -26.85
N CYS A 234 25.82 -13.27 -26.84
CA CYS A 234 25.25 -12.59 -28.00
C CYS A 234 25.30 -11.05 -27.82
N CYS A 235 26.23 -10.53 -27.02
CA CYS A 235 26.31 -9.08 -26.73
C CYS A 235 26.36 -8.25 -28.00
N GLY A 236 25.44 -7.29 -28.14
CA GLY A 236 25.33 -6.43 -29.33
C GLY A 236 24.99 -7.16 -30.64
N GLY A 237 24.49 -8.39 -30.58
CA GLY A 237 24.03 -9.15 -31.76
C GLY A 237 22.60 -8.82 -32.17
N HIS A 238 22.29 -8.94 -33.46
CA HIS A 238 20.96 -8.73 -34.03
C HIS A 238 20.42 -10.03 -34.65
N PHE A 239 19.23 -10.45 -34.22
CA PHE A 239 18.61 -11.71 -34.64
C PHE A 239 17.23 -11.45 -35.25
N TYR A 240 16.96 -12.01 -36.42
CA TYR A 240 15.72 -11.79 -37.14
C TYR A 240 15.10 -13.13 -37.57
N ASN A 241 13.87 -13.40 -37.13
CA ASN A 241 12.99 -14.46 -37.63
C ASN A 241 11.55 -14.21 -37.14
N LYS A 242 10.84 -13.26 -37.77
CA LYS A 242 9.53 -12.75 -37.29
C LYS A 242 8.45 -13.81 -37.09
N GLU A 243 8.42 -14.84 -37.93
CA GLU A 243 7.36 -15.86 -37.92
C GLU A 243 7.70 -17.05 -36.99
N GLY A 244 8.84 -17.02 -36.30
CA GLY A 244 9.31 -18.16 -35.52
C GLY A 244 10.30 -17.80 -34.40
N ASN A 245 11.20 -18.73 -34.11
CA ASN A 245 12.29 -18.50 -33.17
C ASN A 245 13.45 -17.82 -33.89
N ALA A 246 13.87 -16.65 -33.43
CA ALA A 246 15.10 -16.03 -33.91
C ALA A 246 16.32 -16.62 -33.19
N LEU A 247 16.17 -16.94 -31.90
CA LEU A 247 17.12 -17.72 -31.13
C LEU A 247 16.38 -18.87 -30.42
N ASN A 248 16.67 -20.10 -30.83
CA ASN A 248 16.06 -21.30 -30.27
C ASN A 248 17.08 -22.04 -29.39
N ALA A 249 17.05 -21.79 -28.09
CA ALA A 249 17.89 -22.43 -27.09
C ALA A 249 17.04 -23.32 -26.16
N HIS A 250 16.10 -24.06 -26.75
CA HIS A 250 15.27 -25.03 -26.05
C HIS A 250 16.15 -26.11 -25.40
N SER A 251 15.96 -26.37 -24.11
CA SER A 251 16.72 -27.35 -23.33
C SER A 251 18.25 -27.22 -23.46
N ILE A 252 18.76 -26.01 -23.69
CA ILE A 252 20.20 -25.76 -23.71
C ILE A 252 20.80 -25.95 -22.32
N GLU A 253 22.00 -26.51 -22.23
CA GLU A 253 22.81 -26.51 -21.03
C GLU A 253 24.02 -25.58 -21.18
N VAL A 254 24.13 -24.59 -20.30
CA VAL A 254 25.27 -23.65 -20.27
C VAL A 254 25.93 -23.69 -18.89
N LYS A 255 27.18 -24.12 -18.82
CA LYS A 255 27.92 -24.27 -17.54
C LYS A 255 28.46 -22.94 -16.98
N SER A 256 28.30 -21.84 -17.73
CA SER A 256 28.60 -20.48 -17.27
C SER A 256 27.38 -19.58 -17.50
N HIS A 257 27.53 -18.46 -18.22
CA HIS A 257 26.49 -17.45 -18.36
C HIS A 257 25.83 -17.44 -19.75
N ILE A 258 24.61 -16.93 -19.82
CA ILE A 258 24.00 -16.47 -21.07
C ILE A 258 23.91 -14.94 -21.05
N PHE A 259 24.53 -14.29 -22.03
CA PHE A 259 24.55 -12.84 -22.18
C PHE A 259 23.81 -12.40 -23.44
N LEU A 260 22.66 -11.74 -23.26
CA LEU A 260 21.82 -11.12 -24.29
C LEU A 260 21.71 -9.61 -24.05
N ARG A 261 22.85 -8.95 -23.84
CA ARG A 261 22.95 -7.57 -23.34
C ARG A 261 23.67 -6.62 -24.29
N GLU A 262 23.89 -5.38 -23.83
CA GLU A 262 24.74 -4.39 -24.52
C GLU A 262 24.28 -4.13 -25.96
N GLY A 263 22.99 -3.81 -26.14
CA GLY A 263 22.42 -3.52 -27.46
C GLY A 263 22.01 -4.74 -28.27
N PHE A 264 21.90 -5.92 -27.64
CA PHE A 264 21.25 -7.09 -28.25
C PHE A 264 19.85 -6.74 -28.76
N LYS A 265 19.54 -7.13 -30.00
CA LYS A 265 18.21 -6.90 -30.62
C LYS A 265 17.70 -8.18 -31.25
N VAL A 266 16.41 -8.44 -31.05
CA VAL A 266 15.75 -9.59 -31.67
C VAL A 266 14.34 -9.26 -32.14
N GLU A 267 14.03 -9.65 -33.38
CA GLU A 267 12.69 -9.66 -33.96
C GLU A 267 12.29 -11.12 -34.23
N GLY A 268 11.37 -11.65 -33.42
CA GLY A 268 11.07 -13.09 -33.31
C GLY A 268 11.26 -13.58 -31.88
N ARG A 269 10.85 -14.82 -31.60
CA ARG A 269 10.91 -15.40 -30.25
C ARG A 269 12.33 -15.80 -29.86
N VAL A 270 12.71 -15.51 -28.61
CA VAL A 270 13.84 -16.17 -27.94
C VAL A 270 13.30 -17.29 -27.06
N SER A 271 13.61 -18.54 -27.40
CA SER A 271 13.21 -19.70 -26.60
C SER A 271 14.38 -20.15 -25.71
N LEU A 272 14.15 -20.13 -24.40
CA LEU A 272 15.01 -20.69 -23.34
C LEU A 272 14.21 -21.73 -22.52
N TYR A 273 13.19 -22.31 -23.14
CA TYR A 273 12.30 -23.28 -22.48
C TYR A 273 13.12 -24.47 -21.97
N ARG A 274 13.01 -24.77 -20.68
CA ARG A 274 13.79 -25.83 -19.99
C ARG A 274 15.31 -25.68 -20.08
N ALA A 275 15.83 -24.50 -20.36
CA ALA A 275 17.27 -24.26 -20.34
C ALA A 275 17.83 -24.40 -18.91
N THR A 276 19.06 -24.88 -18.79
CA THR A 276 19.82 -24.93 -17.53
C THR A 276 21.06 -24.06 -17.64
N ILE A 277 21.20 -23.09 -16.73
CA ILE A 277 22.31 -22.14 -16.70
C ILE A 277 22.97 -22.21 -15.32
N ASP A 278 24.23 -22.66 -15.26
CA ASP A 278 24.98 -22.75 -14.00
C ASP A 278 25.41 -21.37 -13.47
N GLY A 279 25.48 -20.38 -14.35
CA GLY A 279 25.72 -18.98 -14.02
C GLY A 279 24.44 -18.15 -14.08
N GLN A 280 24.50 -17.04 -14.80
CA GLN A 280 23.48 -15.99 -14.82
C GLN A 280 22.87 -15.86 -16.22
N LEU A 281 21.62 -15.43 -16.29
CA LEU A 281 20.99 -14.94 -17.52
C LEU A 281 20.92 -13.42 -17.44
N ASP A 282 21.67 -12.73 -18.29
CA ASP A 282 21.69 -11.27 -18.31
C ASP A 282 21.27 -10.74 -19.67
N CYS A 283 20.08 -10.15 -19.69
CA CYS A 283 19.45 -9.51 -20.84
C CYS A 283 19.48 -7.97 -20.74
N SER A 284 20.30 -7.40 -19.85
CA SER A 284 20.27 -5.96 -19.58
C SER A 284 20.52 -5.13 -20.85
N GLN A 285 19.79 -4.04 -21.04
CA GLN A 285 19.84 -3.21 -22.26
C GLN A 285 19.48 -3.96 -23.57
N GLY A 286 18.86 -5.14 -23.48
CA GLY A 286 18.39 -5.89 -24.66
C GLY A 286 17.01 -5.42 -25.14
N HIS A 287 16.77 -5.56 -26.45
CA HIS A 287 15.49 -5.25 -27.10
C HIS A 287 14.89 -6.51 -27.74
N PHE A 288 13.73 -6.94 -27.25
CA PHE A 288 13.06 -8.15 -27.68
C PHE A 288 11.69 -7.79 -28.27
N SER A 289 11.43 -8.19 -29.52
CA SER A 289 10.14 -7.92 -30.16
C SER A 289 9.56 -9.19 -30.79
N ASN A 290 8.41 -9.61 -30.26
CA ASN A 290 7.53 -10.63 -30.81
C ASN A 290 6.08 -10.32 -30.40
N LYS A 291 5.47 -9.33 -31.08
CA LYS A 291 4.23 -8.66 -30.64
C LYS A 291 3.03 -9.59 -30.45
N GLU A 292 2.92 -10.64 -31.27
CA GLU A 292 1.78 -11.58 -31.25
C GLU A 292 2.03 -12.80 -30.35
N GLY A 293 3.18 -12.89 -29.67
CA GLY A 293 3.55 -14.07 -28.88
C GLY A 293 4.54 -13.78 -27.76
N ASP A 294 5.39 -14.77 -27.48
CA ASP A 294 6.43 -14.67 -26.47
C ASP A 294 7.68 -13.98 -27.05
N ALA A 295 8.06 -12.82 -26.51
CA ALA A 295 9.34 -12.20 -26.79
C ALA A 295 10.48 -13.05 -26.20
N ILE A 296 10.27 -13.53 -24.97
CA ILE A 296 11.13 -14.52 -24.31
C ILE A 296 10.24 -15.62 -23.74
N TRP A 297 10.49 -16.85 -24.15
CA TRP A 297 9.83 -18.03 -23.59
C TRP A 297 10.85 -18.86 -22.80
N ALA A 298 10.87 -18.66 -21.49
CA ALA A 298 11.80 -19.27 -20.55
C ALA A 298 11.04 -20.02 -19.43
N ASP A 299 9.94 -20.68 -19.77
CA ASP A 299 9.23 -21.52 -18.80
C ASP A 299 10.10 -22.72 -18.41
N ASN A 300 10.02 -23.13 -17.14
CA ASN A 300 10.81 -24.20 -16.56
C ASN A 300 12.34 -24.01 -16.71
N ILE A 301 12.82 -22.77 -16.88
CA ILE A 301 14.27 -22.48 -16.88
C ILE A 301 14.84 -22.66 -15.46
N GLU A 302 16.03 -23.25 -15.37
CA GLU A 302 16.82 -23.29 -14.14
C GLU A 302 18.07 -22.41 -14.30
N VAL A 303 18.19 -21.40 -13.44
CA VAL A 303 19.34 -20.50 -13.39
C VAL A 303 19.92 -20.54 -11.98
N LYS A 304 21.16 -21.02 -11.82
CA LYS A 304 21.76 -21.20 -10.49
C LYS A 304 22.17 -19.88 -9.84
N ALA A 305 22.44 -18.85 -10.61
CA ALA A 305 22.71 -17.49 -10.12
C ALA A 305 21.53 -16.56 -10.43
N ASP A 306 21.80 -15.38 -10.96
CA ASP A 306 20.83 -14.29 -11.13
C ASP A 306 20.20 -14.24 -12.53
N VAL A 307 19.01 -13.63 -12.62
CA VAL A 307 18.36 -13.25 -13.88
C VAL A 307 18.19 -11.73 -13.92
N PHE A 308 18.77 -11.09 -14.93
CA PHE A 308 18.72 -9.64 -15.14
C PHE A 308 17.92 -9.29 -16.40
N LEU A 309 16.74 -8.69 -16.19
CA LEU A 309 15.90 -8.06 -17.20
C LEU A 309 15.84 -6.54 -16.94
N SER A 310 17.00 -5.94 -16.71
CA SER A 310 17.16 -4.61 -16.12
C SER A 310 17.87 -3.59 -17.02
N ASN A 311 18.00 -2.36 -16.54
CA ASN A 311 18.77 -1.27 -17.18
C ASN A 311 18.37 -1.07 -18.64
N ASP A 312 17.23 -0.43 -18.89
CA ASP A 312 16.68 -0.18 -20.23
C ASP A 312 16.34 -1.42 -21.06
N PHE A 313 16.20 -2.59 -20.42
CA PHE A 313 15.61 -3.77 -21.04
C PHE A 313 14.22 -3.44 -21.62
N LYS A 314 13.93 -3.88 -22.85
CA LYS A 314 12.63 -3.71 -23.50
C LYS A 314 12.13 -5.02 -24.09
N ALA A 315 10.89 -5.38 -23.76
CA ALA A 315 10.19 -6.51 -24.38
C ALA A 315 8.81 -6.07 -24.92
N GLU A 316 8.59 -6.29 -26.22
CA GLU A 316 7.28 -6.19 -26.89
C GLU A 316 6.78 -7.61 -27.19
N GLY A 317 5.76 -8.06 -26.45
CA GLY A 317 5.36 -9.46 -26.36
C GLY A 317 5.50 -9.98 -24.94
N ARG A 318 5.03 -11.20 -24.67
CA ARG A 318 5.09 -11.79 -23.33
C ARG A 318 6.53 -12.22 -22.99
N VAL A 319 6.99 -11.90 -21.77
CA VAL A 319 8.15 -12.53 -21.15
C VAL A 319 7.63 -13.57 -20.17
N SER A 320 7.89 -14.85 -20.45
CA SER A 320 7.42 -15.96 -19.62
C SER A 320 8.57 -16.66 -18.92
N LEU A 321 8.49 -16.73 -17.59
CA LEU A 321 9.36 -17.38 -16.61
C LEU A 321 8.50 -18.31 -15.72
N SER A 322 7.45 -18.90 -16.29
CA SER A 322 6.53 -19.75 -15.52
C SER A 322 7.28 -20.98 -15.02
N GLU A 323 7.14 -21.29 -13.74
CA GLU A 323 7.79 -22.44 -13.10
C GLU A 323 9.33 -22.40 -13.20
N ALA A 324 9.90 -21.20 -13.38
CA ALA A 324 11.35 -21.02 -13.38
C ALA A 324 11.92 -21.16 -11.95
N THR A 325 13.15 -21.65 -11.85
CA THR A 325 13.92 -21.69 -10.60
C THR A 325 15.16 -20.80 -10.74
N ILE A 326 15.27 -19.80 -9.87
CA ILE A 326 16.38 -18.83 -9.84
C ILE A 326 17.08 -18.94 -8.49
N GLY A 327 18.34 -19.37 -8.50
CA GLY A 327 19.17 -19.53 -7.30
C GLY A 327 19.63 -18.22 -6.67
N GLY A 328 19.61 -17.12 -7.44
CA GLY A 328 19.89 -15.76 -6.99
C GLY A 328 18.67 -14.85 -7.08
N VAL A 329 18.90 -13.63 -7.58
CA VAL A 329 17.95 -12.54 -7.70
C VAL A 329 17.28 -12.54 -9.08
N LEU A 330 15.99 -12.21 -9.13
CA LEU A 330 15.32 -11.77 -10.36
C LEU A 330 15.21 -10.24 -10.34
N SER A 331 15.97 -9.55 -11.20
CA SER A 331 15.93 -8.09 -11.30
C SER A 331 15.35 -7.63 -12.63
N CYS A 332 14.22 -6.94 -12.56
CA CYS A 332 13.62 -6.23 -13.68
C CYS A 332 13.75 -4.70 -13.50
N SER A 333 14.69 -4.23 -12.67
CA SER A 333 14.82 -2.80 -12.36
C SER A 333 15.05 -1.96 -13.62
N GLN A 334 14.32 -0.87 -13.82
CA GLN A 334 14.35 -0.05 -15.05
C GLN A 334 13.98 -0.83 -16.34
N GLY A 335 13.31 -1.97 -16.25
CA GLY A 335 12.83 -2.73 -17.41
C GLY A 335 11.46 -2.25 -17.91
N HIS A 336 11.23 -2.37 -19.22
CA HIS A 336 9.98 -2.03 -19.89
C HIS A 336 9.36 -3.27 -20.56
N PHE A 337 8.17 -3.64 -20.11
CA PHE A 337 7.44 -4.82 -20.58
C PHE A 337 6.12 -4.38 -21.22
N PHE A 338 5.86 -4.80 -22.45
CA PHE A 338 4.70 -4.39 -23.22
C PHE A 338 3.96 -5.59 -23.81
N ASN A 339 2.76 -5.84 -23.32
CA ASN A 339 1.79 -6.77 -23.90
C ASN A 339 0.36 -6.37 -23.48
N LYS A 340 -0.16 -5.28 -24.07
CA LYS A 340 -1.38 -4.59 -23.63
C LYS A 340 -2.61 -5.48 -23.50
N GLU A 341 -2.80 -6.42 -24.41
CA GLU A 341 -3.99 -7.29 -24.46
C GLU A 341 -3.84 -8.56 -23.61
N GLY A 342 -2.68 -8.74 -22.95
CA GLY A 342 -2.36 -9.98 -22.26
C GLY A 342 -1.44 -9.80 -21.05
N THR A 343 -0.56 -10.79 -20.86
CA THR A 343 0.42 -10.81 -19.77
C THR A 343 1.77 -10.33 -20.30
N ALA A 344 2.28 -9.24 -19.73
CA ALA A 344 3.57 -8.68 -20.10
C ALA A 344 4.73 -9.46 -19.44
N LEU A 345 4.57 -9.81 -18.17
CA LEU A 345 5.49 -10.66 -17.42
C LEU A 345 4.73 -11.80 -16.73
N ASN A 346 5.00 -13.02 -17.14
CA ASN A 346 4.43 -14.23 -16.55
C ASN A 346 5.50 -14.95 -15.71
N ALA A 347 5.47 -14.77 -14.40
CA ALA A 347 6.34 -15.44 -13.43
C ALA A 347 5.49 -16.26 -12.43
N LYS A 348 4.48 -16.95 -12.96
CA LYS A 348 3.62 -17.86 -12.18
C LYS A 348 4.46 -19.03 -11.63
N ASN A 349 4.24 -19.38 -10.36
CA ASN A 349 4.93 -20.47 -9.67
C ASN A 349 6.46 -20.38 -9.74
N ILE A 350 7.02 -19.18 -9.93
CA ILE A 350 8.46 -18.99 -9.94
C ILE A 350 9.03 -19.23 -8.55
N GLU A 351 10.18 -19.90 -8.45
CA GLU A 351 10.95 -19.98 -7.22
C GLU A 351 12.21 -19.13 -7.32
N VAL A 352 12.34 -18.15 -6.42
CA VAL A 352 13.51 -17.27 -6.33
C VAL A 352 14.13 -17.41 -4.94
N LYS A 353 15.38 -17.88 -4.87
CA LYS A 353 16.06 -18.16 -3.60
C LYS A 353 16.60 -16.89 -2.94
N ALA A 354 16.65 -15.76 -3.64
CA ALA A 354 16.92 -14.44 -3.08
C ALA A 354 15.73 -13.48 -3.30
N ASP A 355 15.98 -12.30 -3.87
CA ASP A 355 15.01 -11.20 -4.00
C ASP A 355 14.40 -11.10 -5.40
N VAL A 356 13.21 -10.51 -5.48
CA VAL A 356 12.58 -10.07 -6.74
C VAL A 356 12.47 -8.54 -6.76
N PHE A 357 13.05 -7.91 -7.78
CA PHE A 357 13.09 -6.47 -7.94
C PHE A 357 12.31 -6.00 -9.19
N LEU A 358 11.13 -5.42 -8.98
CA LEU A 358 10.31 -4.74 -10.00
C LEU A 358 10.28 -3.23 -9.73
N ARG A 359 11.44 -2.63 -9.51
CA ARG A 359 11.59 -1.30 -8.89
C ARG A 359 12.32 -0.27 -9.77
N ASN A 360 12.43 0.95 -9.26
CA ASN A 360 13.26 2.03 -9.81
C ASN A 360 12.96 2.26 -11.30
N GLY A 361 11.71 2.59 -11.66
CA GLY A 361 11.33 2.87 -13.05
C GLY A 361 10.93 1.64 -13.86
N PHE A 362 10.76 0.47 -13.23
CA PHE A 362 10.08 -0.66 -13.86
C PHE A 362 8.72 -0.24 -14.43
N LYS A 363 8.42 -0.62 -15.67
CA LYS A 363 7.14 -0.33 -16.32
C LYS A 363 6.57 -1.58 -17.00
N ALA A 364 5.33 -1.92 -16.69
CA ALA A 364 4.57 -2.96 -17.36
C ALA A 364 3.24 -2.41 -17.92
N GLU A 365 3.03 -2.56 -19.22
CA GLU A 365 1.75 -2.34 -19.90
C GLU A 365 1.18 -3.71 -20.30
N GLY A 366 0.22 -4.21 -19.51
CA GLY A 366 -0.24 -5.59 -19.50
C GLY A 366 -0.10 -6.21 -18.10
N ARG A 367 -0.68 -7.40 -17.88
CA ARG A 367 -0.64 -8.08 -16.58
C ARG A 367 0.79 -8.47 -16.20
N VAL A 368 1.17 -8.25 -14.94
CA VAL A 368 2.31 -8.93 -14.28
C VAL A 368 1.75 -10.02 -13.36
N SER A 369 2.18 -11.27 -13.56
CA SER A 369 1.74 -12.41 -12.75
C SER A 369 2.90 -13.01 -11.96
N LEU A 370 2.79 -13.00 -10.64
CA LEU A 370 3.61 -13.70 -9.64
C LEU A 370 2.76 -14.69 -8.83
N SER A 371 1.62 -15.13 -9.38
CA SER A 371 0.71 -16.05 -8.69
C SER A 371 1.43 -17.35 -8.30
N GLY A 372 1.30 -17.76 -7.03
CA GLY A 372 1.97 -18.93 -6.48
C GLY A 372 3.50 -18.86 -6.40
N ALA A 373 4.10 -17.68 -6.60
CA ALA A 373 5.55 -17.53 -6.53
C ALA A 373 6.08 -17.74 -5.10
N THR A 374 7.28 -18.30 -4.98
CA THR A 374 8.00 -18.44 -3.70
C THR A 374 9.28 -17.61 -3.76
N ILE A 375 9.39 -16.63 -2.86
CA ILE A 375 10.51 -15.70 -2.77
C ILE A 375 11.15 -15.82 -1.39
N SER A 376 12.38 -16.30 -1.32
CA SER A 376 13.07 -16.50 -0.04
C SER A 376 13.62 -15.20 0.57
N GLY A 377 13.74 -14.14 -0.23
CA GLY A 377 14.08 -12.79 0.21
C GLY A 377 12.86 -11.85 0.19
N VAL A 378 13.02 -10.68 -0.43
CA VAL A 378 11.99 -9.63 -0.53
C VAL A 378 11.38 -9.54 -1.92
N LEU A 379 10.12 -9.11 -1.98
CA LEU A 379 9.51 -8.59 -3.20
C LEU A 379 9.48 -7.07 -3.13
N ASN A 380 10.23 -6.39 -4.00
CA ASN A 380 10.27 -4.93 -4.00
C ASN A 380 9.86 -4.37 -5.36
N CYS A 381 8.74 -3.65 -5.36
CA CYS A 381 8.15 -2.97 -6.51
C CYS A 381 8.23 -1.44 -6.38
N ASP A 382 9.08 -0.89 -5.51
CA ASP A 382 9.15 0.55 -5.27
C ASP A 382 9.41 1.34 -6.55
N GLN A 383 8.73 2.48 -6.75
CA GLN A 383 8.81 3.27 -7.98
C GLN A 383 8.45 2.48 -9.27
N GLY A 384 7.72 1.37 -9.14
CA GLY A 384 7.22 0.60 -10.27
C GLY A 384 5.89 1.14 -10.82
N HIS A 385 5.69 1.00 -12.13
CA HIS A 385 4.48 1.40 -12.85
C HIS A 385 3.82 0.18 -13.50
N PHE A 386 2.64 -0.17 -13.05
CA PHE A 386 1.88 -1.33 -13.52
C PHE A 386 0.56 -0.85 -14.11
N SER A 387 0.25 -1.18 -15.37
CA SER A 387 -1.01 -0.77 -16.00
C SER A 387 -1.65 -1.93 -16.76
N ASN A 388 -2.89 -2.25 -16.36
CA ASN A 388 -3.79 -3.19 -17.02
C ASN A 388 -5.25 -2.85 -16.63
N GLN A 389 -5.84 -1.86 -17.29
CA GLN A 389 -7.09 -1.22 -16.86
C GLN A 389 -8.30 -2.16 -16.80
N GLU A 390 -8.34 -3.18 -17.66
CA GLU A 390 -9.45 -4.14 -17.72
C GLU A 390 -9.29 -5.34 -16.78
N GLY A 391 -8.16 -5.46 -16.06
CA GLY A 391 -7.88 -6.62 -15.23
C GLY A 391 -6.87 -6.37 -14.10
N ASP A 392 -6.04 -7.38 -13.84
CA ASP A 392 -4.98 -7.31 -12.83
C ASP A 392 -3.75 -6.61 -13.43
N ALA A 393 -3.35 -5.50 -12.83
CA ALA A 393 -2.05 -4.87 -13.11
C ALA A 393 -0.93 -5.72 -12.51
N LEU A 394 -1.14 -6.21 -11.28
CA LEU A 394 -0.29 -7.16 -10.58
C LEU A 394 -1.15 -8.26 -9.95
N ASN A 395 -0.94 -9.50 -10.37
CA ASN A 395 -1.51 -10.68 -9.73
C ASN A 395 -0.39 -11.44 -9.01
N ALA A 396 -0.38 -11.35 -7.68
CA ALA A 396 0.50 -12.06 -6.78
C ALA A 396 -0.32 -12.87 -5.75
N GLU A 397 -1.40 -13.51 -6.21
CA GLU A 397 -2.23 -14.39 -5.39
C GLU A 397 -1.44 -15.62 -4.91
N ASN A 398 -1.64 -16.00 -3.65
CA ASN A 398 -0.97 -17.12 -2.99
C ASN A 398 0.57 -17.05 -3.05
N ILE A 399 1.12 -15.83 -3.12
CA ILE A 399 2.57 -15.64 -3.07
C ILE A 399 3.11 -15.93 -1.66
N GLU A 400 4.24 -16.61 -1.58
CA GLU A 400 5.01 -16.76 -0.34
C GLU A 400 6.27 -15.90 -0.43
N VAL A 401 6.38 -14.92 0.47
CA VAL A 401 7.58 -14.07 0.60
C VAL A 401 8.11 -14.20 2.01
N LYS A 402 9.32 -14.74 2.20
CA LYS A 402 9.88 -14.91 3.55
C LYS A 402 10.27 -13.58 4.20
N GLY A 403 10.64 -12.58 3.39
CA GLY A 403 10.93 -11.23 3.83
C GLY A 403 9.75 -10.27 3.68
N ASP A 404 10.06 -9.04 3.29
CA ASP A 404 9.11 -7.93 3.15
C ASP A 404 8.55 -7.83 1.72
N VAL A 405 7.35 -7.26 1.62
CA VAL A 405 6.75 -6.82 0.35
C VAL A 405 6.70 -5.29 0.33
N PHE A 406 7.30 -4.67 -0.68
CA PHE A 406 7.33 -3.22 -0.86
C PHE A 406 6.56 -2.80 -2.11
N LEU A 407 5.48 -2.05 -1.90
CA LEU A 407 4.65 -1.38 -2.91
C LEU A 407 4.62 0.13 -2.61
N SER A 408 5.80 0.73 -2.48
CA SER A 408 5.96 2.07 -1.90
C SER A 408 6.73 3.01 -2.82
N ASN A 409 7.06 4.21 -2.32
CA ASN A 409 7.93 5.17 -2.99
C ASN A 409 7.49 5.44 -4.44
N ASP A 410 6.35 6.08 -4.64
CA ASP A 410 5.79 6.38 -5.97
C ASP A 410 5.41 5.15 -6.82
N PHE A 411 5.23 3.98 -6.20
CA PHE A 411 4.54 2.85 -6.82
C PHE A 411 3.17 3.28 -7.37
N LYS A 412 2.87 2.91 -8.62
CA LYS A 412 1.59 3.19 -9.28
C LYS A 412 1.03 1.93 -9.92
N ALA A 413 -0.23 1.64 -9.63
CA ALA A 413 -0.99 0.58 -10.30
C ALA A 413 -2.32 1.12 -10.86
N GLU A 414 -2.53 0.90 -12.16
CA GLU A 414 -3.78 1.15 -12.88
C GLU A 414 -4.42 -0.19 -13.27
N GLY A 415 -5.47 -0.59 -12.57
CA GLY A 415 -5.98 -1.96 -12.56
C GLY A 415 -5.85 -2.59 -11.16
N ARG A 416 -6.38 -3.81 -10.99
CA ARG A 416 -6.37 -4.48 -9.67
C ARG A 416 -4.96 -4.94 -9.31
N VAL A 417 -4.55 -4.68 -8.07
CA VAL A 417 -3.42 -5.37 -7.44
C VAL A 417 -3.99 -6.45 -6.53
N SER A 418 -3.72 -7.71 -6.84
CA SER A 418 -4.18 -8.86 -6.06
C SER A 418 -3.01 -9.53 -5.35
N ILE A 419 -3.07 -9.63 -4.02
CA ILE A 419 -2.17 -10.40 -3.15
C ILE A 419 -2.97 -11.33 -2.24
N SER A 420 -4.15 -11.78 -2.69
CA SER A 420 -5.03 -12.64 -1.90
C SER A 420 -4.34 -13.92 -1.50
N GLY A 421 -4.51 -14.36 -0.25
CA GLY A 421 -3.88 -15.59 0.27
C GLY A 421 -2.36 -15.52 0.40
N ALA A 422 -1.76 -14.33 0.28
CA ALA A 422 -0.31 -14.17 0.41
C ALA A 422 0.18 -14.44 1.84
N THR A 423 1.33 -15.11 1.95
CA THR A 423 2.07 -15.27 3.21
C THR A 423 3.32 -14.39 3.16
N ILE A 424 3.40 -13.41 4.06
CA ILE A 424 4.50 -12.44 4.14
C ILE A 424 5.19 -12.61 5.50
N GLY A 425 6.42 -13.14 5.47
CA GLY A 425 7.22 -13.41 6.66
C GLY A 425 7.72 -12.14 7.37
N GLY A 426 7.74 -11.01 6.67
CA GLY A 426 8.03 -9.68 7.19
C GLY A 426 6.79 -8.77 7.24
N GLN A 427 6.88 -7.63 6.59
CA GLN A 427 5.85 -6.57 6.54
C GLN A 427 5.39 -6.27 5.11
N LEU A 428 4.14 -5.78 5.00
CA LEU A 428 3.60 -5.19 3.77
C LEU A 428 3.71 -3.67 3.86
N ASN A 429 4.54 -3.09 3.01
CA ASN A 429 4.81 -1.65 2.97
C ASN A 429 4.15 -0.99 1.76
N CYS A 430 3.17 -0.13 2.02
CA CYS A 430 2.53 0.73 1.03
C CYS A 430 2.53 2.18 1.54
N PHE A 431 3.64 2.90 1.33
CA PHE A 431 3.75 4.33 1.62
C PHE A 431 4.03 5.14 0.36
N LYS A 432 3.45 6.34 0.27
CA LYS A 432 3.54 7.23 -0.91
C LYS A 432 3.27 6.49 -2.22
N CYS A 433 2.13 5.85 -2.35
CA CYS A 433 1.81 4.99 -3.50
C CYS A 433 0.38 5.26 -3.98
N HIS A 434 0.10 4.93 -5.25
CA HIS A 434 -1.21 5.14 -5.86
C HIS A 434 -1.76 3.85 -6.47
N PHE A 435 -2.92 3.42 -5.99
CA PHE A 435 -3.70 2.33 -6.56
C PHE A 435 -4.96 2.93 -7.20
N SER A 436 -5.22 2.63 -8.46
CA SER A 436 -6.43 3.09 -9.16
C SER A 436 -7.09 1.93 -9.89
N ASN A 437 -8.29 1.59 -9.45
CA ASN A 437 -9.22 0.70 -10.15
C ASN A 437 -10.63 1.13 -9.78
N LYS A 438 -11.06 2.24 -10.38
CA LYS A 438 -12.28 2.96 -9.98
C LYS A 438 -13.48 2.02 -9.94
N GLU A 439 -14.27 2.15 -8.88
CA GLU A 439 -15.49 1.37 -8.64
C GLU A 439 -15.33 -0.15 -8.49
N LYS A 440 -14.10 -0.67 -8.57
CA LYS A 440 -13.70 -2.07 -8.41
C LYS A 440 -12.68 -2.18 -7.26
N TYR A 441 -12.00 -3.32 -7.15
CA TYR A 441 -10.90 -3.51 -6.18
C TYR A 441 -9.61 -2.86 -6.66
N ALA A 442 -9.13 -1.86 -5.93
CA ALA A 442 -7.81 -1.26 -6.17
C ALA A 442 -6.70 -2.14 -5.58
N LEU A 443 -6.89 -2.59 -4.35
CA LEU A 443 -6.02 -3.56 -3.67
C LEU A 443 -6.88 -4.68 -3.10
N PHE A 444 -6.66 -5.90 -3.56
CA PHE A 444 -7.34 -7.10 -3.13
C PHE A 444 -6.36 -8.00 -2.36
N ALA A 445 -6.41 -7.92 -1.04
CA ALA A 445 -5.48 -8.53 -0.11
C ALA A 445 -6.22 -9.31 0.98
N GLN A 446 -7.22 -10.11 0.55
CA GLN A 446 -8.00 -10.96 1.44
C GLN A 446 -7.20 -12.16 1.91
N ASP A 447 -7.48 -12.60 3.14
CA ASP A 447 -6.91 -13.81 3.75
C ASP A 447 -5.37 -13.84 3.72
N ILE A 448 -4.73 -12.66 3.80
CA ILE A 448 -3.28 -12.57 3.90
C ILE A 448 -2.79 -12.88 5.31
N GLU A 449 -1.63 -13.51 5.42
CA GLU A 449 -0.90 -13.65 6.68
C GLU A 449 0.37 -12.78 6.62
N VAL A 450 0.46 -11.79 7.50
CA VAL A 450 1.63 -10.92 7.61
C VAL A 450 2.20 -11.05 9.02
N LYS A 451 3.41 -11.60 9.15
CA LYS A 451 3.99 -11.86 10.48
C LYS A 451 4.29 -10.59 11.27
N SER A 452 4.61 -9.50 10.57
CA SER A 452 4.87 -8.19 11.19
C SER A 452 3.72 -7.22 10.91
N ASN A 453 3.95 -6.13 10.18
CA ASN A 453 3.01 -5.01 10.09
C ASN A 453 2.45 -4.85 8.68
N VAL A 454 1.25 -4.29 8.59
CA VAL A 454 0.68 -3.77 7.34
C VAL A 454 0.65 -2.25 7.42
N PHE A 455 1.35 -1.60 6.48
CA PHE A 455 1.47 -0.14 6.41
C PHE A 455 0.78 0.39 5.16
N LEU A 456 -0.35 1.07 5.32
CA LEU A 456 -1.09 1.80 4.27
C LEU A 456 -1.12 3.30 4.58
N ARG A 457 0.06 3.88 4.84
CA ARG A 457 0.21 5.18 5.52
C ARG A 457 0.99 6.20 4.70
N ASN A 458 0.93 7.46 5.13
CA ASN A 458 1.79 8.55 4.66
C ASN A 458 1.83 8.66 3.13
N GLY A 459 0.76 9.20 2.53
CA GLY A 459 0.67 9.37 1.07
C GLY A 459 0.19 8.13 0.32
N PHE A 460 -0.31 7.12 1.02
CA PHE A 460 -1.10 6.04 0.42
C PHE A 460 -2.39 6.63 -0.18
N LYS A 461 -2.67 6.37 -1.46
CA LYS A 461 -3.90 6.78 -2.14
C LYS A 461 -4.52 5.62 -2.92
N ALA A 462 -5.73 5.22 -2.56
CA ALA A 462 -6.51 4.22 -3.29
C ALA A 462 -7.81 4.82 -3.85
N GLU A 463 -8.02 4.63 -5.17
CA GLU A 463 -9.27 4.91 -5.88
C GLU A 463 -9.91 3.58 -6.28
N GLY A 464 -10.91 3.15 -5.52
CA GLY A 464 -11.45 1.78 -5.52
C GLY A 464 -11.36 1.15 -4.13
N GLU A 465 -11.93 -0.04 -3.97
CA GLU A 465 -11.95 -0.75 -2.69
C GLU A 465 -10.55 -1.29 -2.34
N VAL A 466 -10.13 -1.06 -1.09
CA VAL A 466 -9.02 -1.77 -0.45
C VAL A 466 -9.61 -2.85 0.44
N SER A 467 -9.46 -4.11 0.06
CA SER A 467 -10.00 -5.24 0.80
C SER A 467 -8.87 -6.02 1.47
N ILE A 468 -8.92 -6.12 2.79
CA ILE A 468 -8.01 -6.92 3.64
C ILE A 468 -8.80 -7.85 4.57
N SER A 469 -10.01 -8.26 4.16
CA SER A 469 -10.87 -9.11 4.99
C SER A 469 -10.20 -10.45 5.29
N GLY A 470 -10.38 -10.95 6.51
CA GLY A 470 -9.79 -12.21 6.95
C GLY A 470 -8.27 -12.18 7.17
N ALA A 471 -7.62 -11.01 7.02
CA ALA A 471 -6.18 -10.89 7.21
C ALA A 471 -5.75 -11.16 8.66
N ILE A 472 -4.63 -11.87 8.81
CA ILE A 472 -3.94 -12.10 10.08
C ILE A 472 -2.66 -11.27 10.09
N ILE A 473 -2.57 -10.31 11.03
CA ILE A 473 -1.47 -9.36 11.14
C ILE A 473 -0.80 -9.54 12.51
N GLY A 474 0.43 -10.05 12.50
CA GLY A 474 1.18 -10.34 13.72
C GLY A 474 1.66 -9.11 14.50
N GLY A 475 1.63 -7.93 13.87
CA GLY A 475 1.92 -6.62 14.42
C GLY A 475 0.72 -5.67 14.30
N GLN A 476 0.93 -4.50 13.71
CA GLN A 476 -0.09 -3.44 13.59
C GLN A 476 -0.62 -3.28 12.16
N LEU A 477 -1.85 -2.77 12.05
CA LEU A 477 -2.40 -2.20 10.83
C LEU A 477 -2.35 -0.68 10.94
N ALA A 478 -1.49 -0.02 10.16
CA ALA A 478 -1.30 1.41 10.23
C ALA A 478 -1.65 2.10 8.91
N CYS A 479 -2.74 2.87 8.91
CA CYS A 479 -3.24 3.62 7.77
C CYS A 479 -3.12 5.15 7.95
N SER A 480 -2.28 5.61 8.89
CA SER A 480 -2.22 7.03 9.25
C SER A 480 -1.87 7.92 8.05
N GLY A 481 -2.65 8.99 7.82
CA GLY A 481 -2.47 9.88 6.67
C GLY A 481 -2.74 9.24 5.29
N GLY A 482 -3.43 8.10 5.24
CA GLY A 482 -3.87 7.46 4.00
C GLY A 482 -5.19 8.04 3.47
N HIS A 483 -5.36 7.99 2.15
CA HIS A 483 -6.57 8.43 1.43
C HIS A 483 -7.23 7.25 0.72
N PHE A 484 -8.46 6.95 1.08
CA PHE A 484 -9.24 5.83 0.54
C PHE A 484 -10.52 6.40 -0.07
N SER A 485 -10.78 6.18 -1.36
CA SER A 485 -11.98 6.69 -2.02
C SER A 485 -12.65 5.60 -2.85
N ASN A 486 -13.90 5.30 -2.49
CA ASN A 486 -14.84 4.47 -3.24
C ASN A 486 -16.27 4.89 -2.89
N GLN A 487 -16.69 6.03 -3.45
CA GLN A 487 -17.89 6.76 -3.02
C GLN A 487 -19.16 5.88 -3.03
N GLY A 488 -19.88 5.88 -1.91
CA GLY A 488 -21.12 5.12 -1.74
C GLY A 488 -20.96 3.60 -1.63
N LYS A 489 -19.73 3.08 -1.71
CA LYS A 489 -19.30 1.67 -1.58
C LYS A 489 -18.30 1.54 -0.42
N ASN A 490 -17.55 0.43 -0.32
CA ASN A 490 -16.49 0.27 0.69
C ASN A 490 -15.19 0.90 0.21
N ALA A 491 -14.62 1.80 1.01
CA ALA A 491 -13.29 2.36 0.76
C ALA A 491 -12.20 1.47 1.37
N LEU A 492 -12.43 0.99 2.60
CA LEU A 492 -11.58 0.02 3.29
C LEU A 492 -12.46 -1.10 3.88
N PHE A 493 -12.28 -2.32 3.38
CA PHE A 493 -13.01 -3.48 3.81
C PHE A 493 -12.10 -4.43 4.59
N ALA A 494 -12.14 -4.32 5.91
CA ALA A 494 -11.26 -5.01 6.85
C ALA A 494 -12.08 -5.81 7.88
N GLN A 495 -13.02 -6.62 7.37
CA GLN A 495 -13.87 -7.50 8.18
C GLN A 495 -13.11 -8.72 8.69
N ASN A 496 -13.44 -9.17 9.90
CA ASN A 496 -12.90 -10.40 10.49
C ASN A 496 -11.36 -10.47 10.48
N ILE A 497 -10.68 -9.33 10.55
CA ILE A 497 -9.21 -9.30 10.64
C ILE A 497 -8.78 -9.64 12.07
N GLU A 498 -7.63 -10.28 12.20
CA GLU A 498 -6.94 -10.43 13.48
C GLU A 498 -5.67 -9.58 13.46
N VAL A 499 -5.59 -8.59 14.34
CA VAL A 499 -4.41 -7.73 14.50
C VAL A 499 -3.89 -7.90 15.90
N LYS A 500 -2.67 -8.43 16.07
CA LYS A 500 -2.11 -8.63 17.43
C LYS A 500 -1.78 -7.32 18.13
N GLY A 501 -1.44 -6.27 17.37
CA GLY A 501 -1.16 -4.93 17.87
C GLY A 501 -2.30 -3.94 17.60
N ASP A 502 -1.93 -2.72 17.22
CA ASP A 502 -2.87 -1.60 17.05
C ASP A 502 -3.47 -1.53 15.63
N VAL A 503 -4.65 -0.92 15.53
CA VAL A 503 -5.22 -0.40 14.29
C VAL A 503 -5.21 1.14 14.34
N SER A 504 -4.40 1.76 13.47
CA SER A 504 -4.15 3.20 13.48
C SER A 504 -4.69 3.90 12.21
N LEU A 505 -5.89 4.46 12.31
CA LEU A 505 -6.58 5.28 11.30
C LEU A 505 -6.52 6.78 11.65
N ARG A 506 -5.35 7.30 12.04
CA ARG A 506 -5.19 8.64 12.64
C ARG A 506 -4.45 9.64 11.75
N ASN A 507 -4.37 10.88 12.21
CA ASN A 507 -3.49 11.93 11.68
C ASN A 507 -3.65 12.15 10.16
N GLY A 508 -4.82 12.62 9.73
CA GLY A 508 -5.09 12.92 8.32
C GLY A 508 -5.55 11.71 7.50
N PHE A 509 -5.92 10.60 8.15
CA PHE A 509 -6.67 9.53 7.49
C PHE A 509 -7.98 10.10 6.93
N ASN A 510 -8.24 9.87 5.64
CA ASN A 510 -9.47 10.30 4.96
C ASN A 510 -10.08 9.12 4.20
N ALA A 511 -11.34 8.81 4.50
CA ALA A 511 -12.10 7.79 3.80
C ALA A 511 -13.39 8.38 3.20
N GLU A 512 -13.54 8.26 1.88
CA GLU A 512 -14.75 8.55 1.12
C GLU A 512 -15.41 7.24 0.72
N GLY A 513 -16.38 6.78 1.51
CA GLY A 513 -16.95 5.43 1.46
C GLY A 513 -16.88 4.77 2.83
N ARG A 514 -17.44 3.55 2.93
CA ARG A 514 -17.48 2.80 4.19
C ARG A 514 -16.09 2.28 4.56
N VAL A 515 -15.70 2.47 5.82
CA VAL A 515 -14.62 1.72 6.47
C VAL A 515 -15.26 0.64 7.34
N SER A 516 -14.98 -0.63 7.07
CA SER A 516 -15.55 -1.77 7.79
C SER A 516 -14.47 -2.49 8.60
N LEU A 517 -14.67 -2.58 9.91
CA LEU A 517 -13.88 -3.35 10.88
C LEU A 517 -14.74 -4.39 11.64
N SER A 518 -15.91 -4.73 11.08
CA SER A 518 -16.85 -5.63 11.76
C SER A 518 -16.25 -7.01 12.01
N GLY A 519 -16.48 -7.53 13.21
CA GLY A 519 -15.94 -8.82 13.66
C GLY A 519 -14.42 -8.86 13.79
N ALA A 520 -13.72 -7.71 13.69
CA ALA A 520 -12.27 -7.69 13.83
C ALA A 520 -11.85 -7.93 15.30
N THR A 521 -10.72 -8.60 15.48
CA THR A 521 -10.05 -8.75 16.79
C THR A 521 -8.78 -7.92 16.80
N ILE A 522 -8.71 -6.94 17.70
CA ILE A 522 -7.59 -5.99 17.83
C ILE A 522 -6.96 -6.18 19.21
N GLY A 523 -5.72 -6.67 19.22
CA GLY A 523 -4.96 -6.96 20.44
C GLY A 523 -4.47 -5.70 21.18
N GLY A 524 -4.40 -4.57 20.49
CA GLY A 524 -4.07 -3.26 21.03
C GLY A 524 -5.22 -2.26 20.94
N VAL A 525 -4.89 -1.05 20.47
CA VAL A 525 -5.77 0.12 20.41
C VAL A 525 -6.35 0.31 19.00
N LEU A 526 -7.61 0.74 18.91
CA LEU A 526 -8.17 1.33 17.70
C LEU A 526 -8.13 2.87 17.81
N SER A 527 -7.30 3.53 16.99
CA SER A 527 -7.15 4.98 17.00
C SER A 527 -7.59 5.60 15.69
N CYS A 528 -8.63 6.44 15.75
CA CYS A 528 -9.13 7.27 14.66
C CYS A 528 -8.94 8.77 14.95
N SER A 529 -7.97 9.14 15.80
CA SER A 529 -7.77 10.54 16.19
C SER A 529 -7.45 11.43 14.97
N LYS A 530 -8.10 12.59 14.85
CA LYS A 530 -7.94 13.52 13.70
C LYS A 530 -8.25 12.89 12.33
N ALA A 531 -9.16 11.93 12.28
CA ALA A 531 -9.56 11.25 11.05
C ALA A 531 -10.86 11.80 10.49
N HIS A 532 -11.03 11.69 9.17
CA HIS A 532 -12.25 12.07 8.48
C HIS A 532 -12.86 10.88 7.74
N PHE A 533 -14.12 10.58 8.04
CA PHE A 533 -14.90 9.53 7.41
C PHE A 533 -16.14 10.16 6.78
N SER A 534 -16.39 9.90 5.49
CA SER A 534 -17.57 10.41 4.80
C SER A 534 -18.24 9.30 3.99
N ASN A 535 -19.48 8.99 4.35
CA ASN A 535 -20.39 8.14 3.59
C ASN A 535 -21.84 8.55 3.92
N LYS A 536 -22.26 9.70 3.38
CA LYS A 536 -23.51 10.39 3.75
C LYS A 536 -24.73 9.47 3.71
N GLY A 537 -25.51 9.45 4.80
CA GLY A 537 -26.71 8.62 4.95
C GLY A 537 -26.47 7.11 5.07
N LYS A 538 -25.20 6.67 5.03
CA LYS A 538 -24.76 5.27 5.12
C LYS A 538 -23.74 5.11 6.25
N TYR A 539 -23.19 3.92 6.42
CA TYR A 539 -22.11 3.67 7.38
C TYR A 539 -20.80 4.29 6.90
N ALA A 540 -20.29 5.26 7.66
CA ALA A 540 -18.97 5.84 7.47
C ALA A 540 -17.90 4.95 8.13
N LEU A 541 -18.16 4.53 9.37
CA LEU A 541 -17.39 3.53 10.10
C LEU A 541 -18.32 2.43 10.60
N PHE A 542 -18.06 1.18 10.22
CA PHE A 542 -18.82 0.01 10.63
C PHE A 542 -17.92 -0.96 11.38
N ALA A 543 -17.95 -0.91 12.71
CA ALA A 543 -17.12 -1.71 13.61
C ALA A 543 -18.01 -2.52 14.58
N ASP A 544 -19.09 -3.09 14.06
CA ASP A 544 -20.00 -3.94 14.83
C ASP A 544 -19.33 -5.26 15.21
N GLY A 545 -19.54 -5.73 16.44
CA GLY A 545 -18.96 -6.94 16.98
C GLY A 545 -17.42 -6.93 17.03
N VAL A 546 -16.78 -5.75 16.99
CA VAL A 546 -15.33 -5.65 17.11
C VAL A 546 -14.90 -5.97 18.54
N GLU A 547 -13.85 -6.78 18.70
CA GLU A 547 -13.22 -7.06 19.98
C GLU A 547 -11.88 -6.32 20.07
N ILE A 548 -11.74 -5.44 21.07
CA ILE A 548 -10.57 -4.56 21.23
C ILE A 548 -10.06 -4.76 22.65
N LYS A 549 -8.82 -5.24 22.81
CA LYS A 549 -8.28 -5.55 24.14
C LYS A 549 -7.92 -4.31 24.96
N ALA A 550 -7.60 -3.20 24.30
CA ALA A 550 -7.28 -1.93 24.94
C ALA A 550 -8.34 -0.86 24.65
N ASP A 551 -7.95 0.32 24.17
CA ASP A 551 -8.80 1.50 24.05
C ASP A 551 -9.29 1.75 22.62
N VAL A 552 -10.37 2.53 22.52
CA VAL A 552 -10.88 3.11 21.26
C VAL A 552 -10.85 4.63 21.34
N PHE A 553 -10.18 5.26 20.39
CA PHE A 553 -10.07 6.72 20.29
C PHE A 553 -10.75 7.25 19.01
N LEU A 554 -11.92 7.83 19.16
CA LEU A 554 -12.64 8.64 18.16
C LEU A 554 -12.57 10.13 18.56
N ASP A 555 -11.37 10.60 18.90
CA ASP A 555 -11.14 11.87 19.58
C ASP A 555 -10.32 12.88 18.75
N LYS A 556 -10.06 14.06 19.34
CA LYS A 556 -9.15 15.10 18.80
C LYS A 556 -9.51 15.45 17.35
N ASP A 557 -10.62 16.14 17.13
CA ASP A 557 -11.11 16.54 15.80
C ASP A 557 -11.47 15.38 14.86
N PHE A 558 -11.81 14.20 15.41
CA PHE A 558 -12.46 13.14 14.64
C PHE A 558 -13.74 13.67 14.00
N LYS A 559 -13.95 13.37 12.71
CA LYS A 559 -15.14 13.78 11.96
C LYS A 559 -15.74 12.59 11.20
N ALA A 560 -17.03 12.36 11.40
CA ALA A 560 -17.79 11.39 10.64
C ALA A 560 -19.06 12.02 10.03
N GLU A 561 -19.17 11.95 8.70
CA GLU A 561 -20.40 12.25 7.96
C GLU A 561 -21.05 10.92 7.52
N GLY A 562 -22.06 10.48 8.27
CA GLY A 562 -22.66 9.15 8.17
C GLY A 562 -22.69 8.45 9.53
N ILE A 563 -23.08 7.18 9.53
CA ILE A 563 -23.24 6.37 10.76
C ILE A 563 -21.87 5.87 11.21
N VAL A 564 -21.54 6.08 12.49
CA VAL A 564 -20.47 5.35 13.19
C VAL A 564 -21.12 4.26 14.03
N SER A 565 -20.83 3.01 13.71
CA SER A 565 -21.41 1.83 14.35
C SER A 565 -20.35 1.06 15.13
N LEU A 566 -20.65 0.83 16.41
CA LEU A 566 -19.89 0.04 17.39
C LEU A 566 -20.87 -0.90 18.13
N SER A 567 -21.91 -1.38 17.43
CA SER A 567 -22.93 -2.23 18.03
C SER A 567 -22.31 -3.55 18.45
N GLU A 568 -22.63 -4.03 19.65
CA GLU A 568 -22.13 -5.31 20.18
C GLU A 568 -20.60 -5.39 20.28
N ALA A 569 -19.89 -4.25 20.20
CA ALA A 569 -18.45 -4.21 20.35
C ALA A 569 -18.03 -4.45 21.81
N THR A 570 -16.87 -5.10 22.00
CA THR A 570 -16.25 -5.30 23.31
C THR A 570 -14.94 -4.51 23.38
N ILE A 571 -14.84 -3.58 24.33
CA ILE A 571 -13.67 -2.72 24.54
C ILE A 571 -13.10 -2.99 25.93
N GLY A 572 -11.87 -3.50 25.97
CA GLY A 572 -11.17 -3.88 27.19
C GLY A 572 -10.72 -2.70 28.05
N GLY A 573 -10.61 -1.51 27.46
CA GLY A 573 -10.28 -0.25 28.12
C GLY A 573 -11.39 0.79 27.96
N VAL A 574 -11.04 1.95 27.42
CA VAL A 574 -11.88 3.15 27.34
C VAL A 574 -12.40 3.38 25.92
N LEU A 575 -13.63 3.87 25.80
CA LEU A 575 -14.14 4.50 24.57
C LEU A 575 -14.09 6.03 24.70
N SER A 576 -13.22 6.67 23.93
CA SER A 576 -13.00 8.11 23.98
C SER A 576 -13.45 8.78 22.68
N CYS A 577 -14.53 9.58 22.74
CA CYS A 577 -15.01 10.41 21.64
C CYS A 577 -14.76 11.91 21.89
N ARG A 578 -13.74 12.26 22.68
CA ARG A 578 -13.52 13.65 23.14
C ARG A 578 -13.28 14.60 21.97
N GLY A 579 -14.07 15.66 21.87
CA GLY A 579 -13.99 16.63 20.77
C GLY A 579 -14.32 16.04 19.39
N GLY A 580 -15.00 14.89 19.32
CA GLY A 580 -15.42 14.27 18.08
C GLY A 580 -16.71 14.91 17.53
N HIS A 581 -16.83 14.94 16.20
CA HIS A 581 -17.99 15.44 15.48
C HIS A 581 -18.64 14.31 14.67
N PHE A 582 -19.88 13.99 15.02
CA PHE A 582 -20.67 12.93 14.40
C PHE A 582 -21.90 13.55 13.74
N CYS A 583 -22.08 13.36 12.44
CA CYS A 583 -23.15 13.99 11.67
C CYS A 583 -23.90 12.97 10.82
N ASN A 584 -25.15 12.70 11.19
CA ASN A 584 -26.13 11.98 10.39
C ASN A 584 -27.54 12.47 10.76
N LYS A 585 -27.90 13.66 10.28
CA LYS A 585 -29.07 14.43 10.73
C LYS A 585 -30.40 13.69 10.65
N GLU A 586 -30.58 12.83 9.64
CA GLU A 586 -31.83 12.10 9.41
C GLU A 586 -31.87 10.72 10.10
N GLY A 587 -30.84 10.37 10.89
CA GLY A 587 -30.75 9.05 11.50
C GLY A 587 -29.80 9.01 12.70
N THR A 588 -29.10 7.89 12.84
CA THR A 588 -28.16 7.66 13.94
C THR A 588 -26.77 8.14 13.57
N ALA A 589 -26.19 9.00 14.39
CA ALA A 589 -24.82 9.48 14.21
C ALA A 589 -23.80 8.54 14.88
N LEU A 590 -24.11 8.05 16.09
CA LEU A 590 -23.33 7.05 16.81
C LEU A 590 -24.24 5.92 17.29
N PHE A 591 -24.04 4.72 16.75
CA PHE A 591 -24.79 3.52 17.07
C PHE A 591 -23.92 2.56 17.88
N ALA A 592 -24.08 2.56 19.20
CA ALA A 592 -23.31 1.74 20.14
C ALA A 592 -24.27 0.96 21.06
N GLN A 593 -25.22 0.24 20.45
CA GLN A 593 -26.15 -0.62 21.17
C GLN A 593 -25.44 -1.86 21.69
N ASN A 594 -25.80 -2.29 22.90
CA ASN A 594 -25.24 -3.47 23.56
C ASN A 594 -23.69 -3.48 23.60
N ILE A 595 -23.04 -2.32 23.51
CA ILE A 595 -21.58 -2.22 23.62
C ILE A 595 -21.15 -2.55 25.05
N GLU A 596 -20.09 -3.33 25.19
CA GLU A 596 -19.42 -3.56 26.47
C GLU A 596 -18.10 -2.78 26.52
N VAL A 597 -17.99 -1.87 27.48
CA VAL A 597 -16.76 -1.11 27.74
C VAL A 597 -16.33 -1.37 29.18
N LYS A 598 -15.18 -2.01 29.38
CA LYS A 598 -14.71 -2.34 30.74
C LYS A 598 -14.29 -1.10 31.53
N GLY A 599 -13.79 -0.07 30.84
CA GLY A 599 -13.44 1.22 31.42
C GLY A 599 -14.54 2.26 31.24
N ASP A 600 -14.13 3.49 30.92
CA ASP A 600 -15.00 4.65 30.80
C ASP A 600 -15.48 4.90 29.37
N VAL A 601 -16.60 5.62 29.24
CA VAL A 601 -17.06 6.20 27.97
C VAL A 601 -17.06 7.73 28.07
N TYR A 602 -16.31 8.39 27.19
CA TYR A 602 -16.18 9.84 27.15
C TYR A 602 -16.82 10.44 25.89
N LEU A 603 -17.97 11.10 26.05
CA LEU A 603 -18.65 11.92 25.05
C LEU A 603 -18.61 13.40 25.45
N ASN A 604 -17.42 13.89 25.85
CA ASN A 604 -17.22 15.20 26.48
C ASN A 604 -16.22 16.08 25.72
N ASN A 605 -15.93 17.27 26.27
CA ASN A 605 -14.94 18.21 25.77
C ASN A 605 -15.17 18.55 24.28
N ASP A 606 -16.22 19.32 23.99
CA ASP A 606 -16.64 19.73 22.63
C ASP A 606 -17.13 18.61 21.72
N PHE A 607 -17.46 17.44 22.28
CA PHE A 607 -18.20 16.41 21.56
C PHE A 607 -19.49 16.99 20.95
N LYS A 608 -19.72 16.72 19.66
CA LYS A 608 -20.92 17.15 18.93
C LYS A 608 -21.53 15.98 18.16
N ALA A 609 -22.81 15.73 18.37
CA ALA A 609 -23.61 14.79 17.58
C ALA A 609 -24.83 15.49 16.98
N GLU A 610 -24.96 15.42 15.65
CA GLU A 610 -26.14 15.81 14.89
C GLU A 610 -26.82 14.53 14.35
N GLY A 611 -27.88 14.08 15.03
CA GLY A 611 -28.48 12.75 14.88
C GLY A 611 -28.52 12.01 16.23
N ILE A 612 -29.03 10.77 16.22
CA ILE A 612 -29.17 9.97 17.44
C ILE A 612 -27.80 9.49 17.92
N VAL A 613 -27.53 9.59 19.23
CA VAL A 613 -26.50 8.81 19.91
C VAL A 613 -27.18 7.69 20.70
N SER A 614 -27.01 6.44 20.27
CA SER A 614 -27.63 5.27 20.88
C SER A 614 -26.62 4.46 21.69
N LEU A 615 -26.86 4.37 23.00
CA LEU A 615 -26.15 3.52 23.99
C LEU A 615 -27.12 2.53 24.66
N SER A 616 -28.22 2.18 23.97
CA SER A 616 -29.23 1.26 24.50
C SER A 616 -28.62 -0.09 24.85
N GLY A 617 -28.88 -0.58 26.06
CA GLY A 617 -28.35 -1.86 26.54
C GLY A 617 -26.84 -1.90 26.76
N ALA A 618 -26.13 -0.77 26.65
CA ALA A 618 -24.69 -0.74 26.84
C ALA A 618 -24.30 -1.05 28.29
N THR A 619 -23.15 -1.70 28.47
CA THR A 619 -22.53 -1.97 29.78
C THR A 619 -21.22 -1.21 29.89
N ILE A 620 -21.12 -0.32 30.88
CA ILE A 620 -19.95 0.52 31.12
C ILE A 620 -19.40 0.22 32.52
N GLY A 621 -18.18 -0.33 32.57
CA GLY A 621 -17.52 -0.71 33.82
C GLY A 621 -17.02 0.46 34.65
N GLY A 622 -16.82 1.62 34.03
CA GLY A 622 -16.44 2.88 34.65
C GLY A 622 -17.57 3.92 34.61
N VAL A 623 -17.24 5.13 34.15
CA VAL A 623 -18.16 6.27 34.06
C VAL A 623 -18.64 6.53 32.64
N LEU A 624 -19.87 7.04 32.49
CA LEU A 624 -20.33 7.69 31.27
C LEU A 624 -20.25 9.21 31.47
N SER A 625 -19.35 9.87 30.76
CA SER A 625 -19.16 11.31 30.87
C SER A 625 -19.51 12.04 29.57
N CYS A 626 -20.59 12.82 29.60
CA CYS A 626 -21.03 13.71 28.51
C CYS A 626 -20.81 15.20 28.84
N HIS A 627 -19.87 15.51 29.75
CA HIS A 627 -19.57 16.88 30.16
C HIS A 627 -19.32 17.84 28.98
N GLY A 628 -20.04 18.97 28.92
CA GLY A 628 -19.91 19.96 27.85
C GLY A 628 -20.34 19.47 26.45
N GLY A 629 -20.83 18.24 26.31
CA GLY A 629 -21.23 17.66 25.03
C GLY A 629 -22.50 18.28 24.47
N HIS A 630 -22.60 18.33 23.14
CA HIS A 630 -23.74 18.84 22.39
C HIS A 630 -24.41 17.73 21.56
N PHE A 631 -25.67 17.45 21.86
CA PHE A 631 -26.46 16.41 21.21
C PHE A 631 -27.70 17.06 20.59
N SER A 632 -27.92 16.86 19.29
CA SER A 632 -29.06 17.46 18.59
C SER A 632 -29.76 16.46 17.68
N ASN A 633 -31.04 16.25 17.97
CA ASN A 633 -32.03 15.54 17.16
C ASN A 633 -33.43 16.06 17.52
N GLN A 634 -33.86 17.13 16.85
CA GLN A 634 -35.01 17.94 17.26
C GLN A 634 -36.36 17.20 17.25
N GLU A 635 -36.49 16.13 16.46
CA GLU A 635 -37.74 15.38 16.33
C GLU A 635 -37.78 14.08 17.14
N GLY A 636 -36.66 13.64 17.71
CA GLY A 636 -36.51 12.34 18.36
C GLY A 636 -35.62 12.34 19.61
N ASP A 637 -34.91 11.23 19.82
CA ASP A 637 -33.93 11.06 20.89
C ASP A 637 -32.58 11.65 20.46
N ALA A 638 -32.05 12.58 21.25
CA ALA A 638 -30.68 13.08 21.08
C ALA A 638 -29.67 12.13 21.71
N LEU A 639 -30.03 11.56 22.87
CA LEU A 639 -29.28 10.50 23.55
C LEU A 639 -30.25 9.40 23.99
N PHE A 640 -30.11 8.23 23.37
CA PHE A 640 -30.93 7.05 23.63
C PHE A 640 -30.11 6.00 24.40
N ALA A 641 -30.19 6.03 25.73
CA ALA A 641 -29.44 5.17 26.65
C ALA A 641 -30.40 4.37 27.55
N GLN A 642 -31.43 3.75 26.94
CA GLN A 642 -32.35 2.89 27.67
C GLN A 642 -31.66 1.62 28.15
N ARG A 643 -31.99 1.19 29.37
CA ARG A 643 -31.44 -0.03 30.00
C ARG A 643 -29.91 -0.07 30.01
N ILE A 644 -29.26 1.10 29.99
CA ILE A 644 -27.80 1.18 30.13
C ILE A 644 -27.40 0.78 31.55
N GLU A 645 -26.35 -0.02 31.69
CA GLU A 645 -25.70 -0.32 32.96
C GLU A 645 -24.39 0.45 33.05
N VAL A 646 -24.26 1.30 34.07
CA VAL A 646 -23.02 2.04 34.35
C VAL A 646 -22.61 1.74 35.78
N LYS A 647 -21.51 1.01 35.99
CA LYS A 647 -21.04 0.66 37.34
C LYS A 647 -20.61 1.90 38.14
N GLY A 648 -20.08 2.92 37.45
CA GLY A 648 -19.73 4.21 38.02
C GLY A 648 -20.87 5.23 37.98
N SER A 649 -20.53 6.44 37.54
CA SER A 649 -21.44 7.60 37.50
C SER A 649 -21.79 7.98 36.06
N VAL A 650 -22.95 8.61 35.90
CA VAL A 650 -23.35 9.27 34.65
C VAL A 650 -23.29 10.79 34.84
N PHE A 651 -22.51 11.46 34.00
CA PHE A 651 -22.29 12.92 34.07
C PHE A 651 -22.86 13.62 32.83
N LEU A 652 -23.99 14.32 32.99
CA LEU A 652 -24.63 15.20 32.00
C LEU A 652 -24.55 16.66 32.45
N ARG A 653 -23.35 17.11 32.87
CA ARG A 653 -23.15 18.34 33.65
C ARG A 653 -22.26 19.38 32.98
N ASN A 654 -22.29 20.59 33.55
CA ASN A 654 -21.41 21.72 33.24
C ASN A 654 -21.35 21.98 31.72
N GLY A 655 -22.44 22.52 31.15
CA GLY A 655 -22.50 22.87 29.73
C GLY A 655 -22.96 21.74 28.80
N PHE A 656 -23.37 20.58 29.34
CA PHE A 656 -24.08 19.57 28.55
C PHE A 656 -25.35 20.18 27.93
N LYS A 657 -25.56 19.96 26.63
CA LYS A 657 -26.74 20.44 25.90
C LYS A 657 -27.35 19.32 25.06
N ALA A 658 -28.64 19.08 25.25
CA ALA A 658 -29.44 18.17 24.43
C ALA A 658 -30.65 18.89 23.82
N GLU A 659 -30.74 18.87 22.50
CA GLU A 659 -31.91 19.30 21.71
C GLU A 659 -32.59 18.05 21.16
N GLY A 660 -33.65 17.59 21.82
CA GLY A 660 -34.24 16.26 21.66
C GLY A 660 -34.33 15.55 23.01
N ARG A 661 -34.93 14.36 23.04
CA ARG A 661 -35.09 13.59 24.29
C ARG A 661 -33.75 12.98 24.73
N VAL A 662 -33.46 13.05 26.02
CA VAL A 662 -32.46 12.20 26.67
C VAL A 662 -33.20 11.08 27.40
N SER A 663 -32.96 9.83 27.01
CA SER A 663 -33.65 8.65 27.55
C SER A 663 -32.66 7.77 28.32
N LEU A 664 -32.89 7.64 29.62
CA LEU A 664 -32.21 6.76 30.59
C LEU A 664 -33.21 5.78 31.23
N SER A 665 -34.32 5.49 30.54
CA SER A 665 -35.38 4.63 31.09
C SER A 665 -34.84 3.22 31.36
N GLY A 666 -35.11 2.72 32.56
CA GLY A 666 -34.63 1.42 33.04
C GLY A 666 -33.11 1.33 33.23
N ALA A 667 -32.38 2.46 33.23
CA ALA A 667 -30.93 2.45 33.43
C ALA A 667 -30.56 2.09 34.87
N THR A 668 -29.40 1.44 35.03
CA THR A 668 -28.80 1.13 36.35
C THR A 668 -27.48 1.89 36.50
N ILE A 669 -27.37 2.72 37.53
CA ILE A 669 -26.19 3.55 37.81
C ILE A 669 -25.65 3.22 39.20
N GLY A 670 -24.44 2.68 39.25
CA GLY A 670 -23.80 2.20 40.47
C GLY A 670 -23.33 3.29 41.42
N SER A 671 -23.23 4.55 40.97
CA SER A 671 -22.99 5.72 41.81
C SER A 671 -24.04 6.80 41.58
N GLN A 672 -23.73 7.91 40.90
CA GLN A 672 -24.61 9.09 40.83
C GLN A 672 -25.00 9.40 39.39
N LEU A 673 -26.21 9.95 39.23
CA LEU A 673 -26.62 10.67 38.02
C LEU A 673 -26.48 12.16 38.29
N ASN A 674 -25.56 12.84 37.61
CA ASN A 674 -25.33 14.26 37.81
C ASN A 674 -25.56 15.06 36.53
N CYS A 675 -26.66 15.80 36.50
CA CYS A 675 -27.07 16.69 35.42
C CYS A 675 -26.88 18.17 35.76
N SER A 676 -26.09 18.50 36.80
CA SER A 676 -25.97 19.89 37.28
C SER A 676 -25.43 20.81 36.17
N GLN A 677 -25.98 22.02 36.03
CA GLN A 677 -25.65 22.93 34.91
C GLN A 677 -25.87 22.31 33.51
N GLY A 678 -26.74 21.30 33.38
CA GLY A 678 -27.13 20.70 32.11
C GLY A 678 -28.36 21.37 31.50
N HIS A 679 -28.42 21.42 30.16
CA HIS A 679 -29.49 22.03 29.40
C HIS A 679 -30.21 21.00 28.52
N PHE A 680 -31.48 20.76 28.82
CA PHE A 680 -32.32 19.76 28.15
C PHE A 680 -33.49 20.47 27.47
N PHE A 681 -33.65 20.26 26.16
CA PHE A 681 -34.68 20.92 25.36
C PHE A 681 -35.45 19.90 24.52
N ASN A 682 -36.72 19.69 24.86
CA ASN A 682 -37.68 18.98 24.03
C ASN A 682 -39.09 19.53 24.27
N LYS A 683 -39.37 20.70 23.68
CA LYS A 683 -40.54 21.54 24.01
C LYS A 683 -41.86 20.76 23.90
N GLY A 684 -42.64 20.71 24.98
CA GLY A 684 -43.96 20.07 25.03
C GLY A 684 -43.94 18.53 25.06
N LYS A 685 -42.75 17.93 25.06
CA LYS A 685 -42.45 16.49 25.12
C LYS A 685 -41.49 16.20 26.29
N ASN A 686 -41.01 14.95 26.42
CA ASN A 686 -40.06 14.56 27.46
C ASN A 686 -38.64 15.02 27.10
N ALA A 687 -38.08 15.91 27.91
CA ALA A 687 -36.71 16.39 27.78
C ALA A 687 -35.72 15.41 28.41
N LEU A 688 -36.05 14.88 29.59
CA LEU A 688 -35.31 13.82 30.27
C LEU A 688 -36.30 12.71 30.69
N ASN A 689 -36.17 11.53 30.09
CA ASN A 689 -36.89 10.34 30.50
C ASN A 689 -35.97 9.44 31.32
N ALA A 690 -36.17 9.37 32.62
CA ALA A 690 -35.47 8.49 33.55
C ALA A 690 -36.47 7.61 34.33
N GLU A 691 -37.50 7.13 33.64
CA GLU A 691 -38.49 6.21 34.21
C GLU A 691 -37.86 4.87 34.59
N ASN A 692 -38.22 4.36 35.77
CA ASN A 692 -37.70 3.12 36.34
C ASN A 692 -36.17 3.08 36.43
N ILE A 693 -35.50 4.24 36.52
CA ILE A 693 -34.05 4.30 36.72
C ILE A 693 -33.69 3.82 38.12
N GLU A 694 -32.64 3.02 38.24
CA GLU A 694 -32.02 2.68 39.53
C GLU A 694 -30.69 3.43 39.67
N VAL A 695 -30.59 4.25 40.71
CA VAL A 695 -29.35 4.98 41.04
C VAL A 695 -28.97 4.64 42.47
N LYS A 696 -27.86 3.92 42.67
CA LYS A 696 -27.42 3.52 44.03
C LYS A 696 -27.06 4.72 44.91
N GLY A 697 -26.54 5.78 44.30
CA GLY A 697 -26.23 7.05 44.95
C GLY A 697 -27.31 8.10 44.72
N SER A 698 -26.89 9.34 44.47
CA SER A 698 -27.80 10.50 44.37
C SER A 698 -28.05 10.93 42.93
N VAL A 699 -29.19 11.58 42.71
CA VAL A 699 -29.55 12.25 41.45
C VAL A 699 -29.45 13.76 41.66
N PHE A 700 -28.67 14.44 40.83
CA PHE A 700 -28.46 15.90 40.89
C PHE A 700 -29.03 16.58 39.65
N LEU A 701 -30.14 17.31 39.82
CA LEU A 701 -30.77 18.19 38.82
C LEU A 701 -30.67 19.65 39.29
N SER A 702 -29.45 20.06 39.66
CA SER A 702 -29.20 21.25 40.47
C SER A 702 -28.30 22.29 39.79
N ASN A 703 -28.06 23.42 40.47
CA ASN A 703 -27.09 24.44 40.08
C ASN A 703 -27.27 24.88 38.61
N ASP A 704 -28.34 25.61 38.31
CA ASP A 704 -28.66 26.06 36.94
C ASP A 704 -28.94 24.95 35.91
N PHE A 705 -29.31 23.75 36.38
CA PHE A 705 -29.99 22.77 35.54
C PHE A 705 -31.22 23.41 34.88
N LYS A 706 -31.41 23.19 33.57
CA LYS A 706 -32.52 23.73 32.78
C LYS A 706 -33.16 22.63 31.95
N ALA A 707 -34.44 22.35 32.20
CA ALA A 707 -35.26 21.49 31.37
C ALA A 707 -36.43 22.28 30.77
N LYS A 708 -36.51 22.31 29.43
CA LYS A 708 -37.67 22.80 28.67
C LYS A 708 -38.37 21.59 28.03
N GLY A 709 -39.42 21.12 28.68
CA GLY A 709 -40.03 19.80 28.48
C GLY A 709 -40.09 19.04 29.81
N GLU A 710 -40.76 17.90 29.81
CA GLU A 710 -40.96 17.08 31.01
C GLU A 710 -39.66 16.40 31.46
N VAL A 711 -39.43 16.39 32.77
CA VAL A 711 -38.46 15.50 33.43
C VAL A 711 -39.23 14.38 34.12
N SER A 712 -39.10 13.15 33.62
CA SER A 712 -39.77 11.97 34.17
C SER A 712 -38.79 11.12 34.98
N LEU A 713 -39.14 10.85 36.24
CA LEU A 713 -38.49 9.97 37.22
C LEU A 713 -39.53 8.99 37.79
N SER A 714 -40.59 8.69 37.04
CA SER A 714 -41.64 7.77 37.49
C SER A 714 -41.07 6.38 37.77
N GLY A 715 -41.40 5.81 38.93
CA GLY A 715 -40.88 4.51 39.38
C GLY A 715 -39.37 4.46 39.65
N ALA A 716 -38.68 5.61 39.68
CA ALA A 716 -37.25 5.65 39.94
C ALA A 716 -36.90 5.21 41.37
N THR A 717 -35.79 4.50 41.53
CA THR A 717 -35.21 4.12 42.84
C THR A 717 -33.89 4.85 43.04
N ILE A 718 -33.82 5.70 44.06
CA ILE A 718 -32.64 6.52 44.37
C ILE A 718 -32.15 6.17 45.77
N GLY A 719 -30.98 5.52 45.85
CA GLY A 719 -30.36 5.12 47.11
C GLY A 719 -29.78 6.27 47.94
N GLY A 720 -29.58 7.43 47.33
CA GLY A 720 -29.20 8.68 47.96
C GLY A 720 -30.33 9.71 47.95
N ARG A 721 -30.03 10.95 47.54
CA ARG A 721 -30.97 12.08 47.50
C ARG A 721 -31.36 12.43 46.06
N LEU A 722 -32.56 12.97 45.89
CA LEU A 722 -32.92 13.74 44.69
C LEU A 722 -32.69 15.22 44.98
N TYR A 723 -31.67 15.81 44.38
CA TYR A 723 -31.25 17.19 44.63
C TYR A 723 -31.53 18.10 43.43
N CYS A 724 -32.55 18.94 43.53
CA CYS A 724 -32.99 19.86 42.46
C CYS A 724 -32.72 21.34 42.78
N SER A 725 -31.94 21.64 43.82
CA SER A 725 -31.75 23.02 44.27
C SER A 725 -31.17 23.93 43.16
N GLY A 726 -31.76 25.11 42.98
CA GLY A 726 -31.42 26.04 41.90
C GLY A 726 -31.74 25.56 40.48
N GLY A 727 -32.47 24.45 40.32
CA GLY A 727 -32.90 23.92 39.01
C GLY A 727 -34.12 24.64 38.44
N HIS A 728 -34.21 24.67 37.11
CA HIS A 728 -35.29 25.31 36.34
C HIS A 728 -35.99 24.29 35.45
N PHE A 729 -37.24 24.00 35.76
CA PHE A 729 -38.08 23.02 35.06
C PHE A 729 -39.25 23.76 34.43
N SER A 730 -39.43 23.65 33.11
CA SER A 730 -40.48 24.36 32.39
C SER A 730 -41.13 23.44 31.36
N ASN A 731 -42.38 23.09 31.63
CA ASN A 731 -43.28 22.44 30.69
C ASN A 731 -44.71 22.93 30.98
N PRO A 732 -45.04 24.16 30.57
CA PRO A 732 -46.33 24.78 30.85
C PRO A 732 -47.47 23.86 30.38
N GLU A 733 -48.57 23.83 31.13
CA GLU A 733 -49.77 23.02 30.85
C GLU A 733 -49.64 21.49 31.05
N LYS A 734 -48.43 20.96 31.31
CA LYS A 734 -48.18 19.53 31.57
C LYS A 734 -47.34 19.34 32.85
N TYR A 735 -46.55 18.26 32.94
CA TYR A 735 -45.63 18.00 34.05
C TYR A 735 -44.28 18.66 33.79
N ALA A 736 -43.85 19.50 34.73
CA ALA A 736 -42.48 19.99 34.80
C ALA A 736 -41.55 18.89 35.37
N LEU A 737 -42.03 18.18 36.40
CA LEU A 737 -41.37 17.04 37.02
C LEU A 737 -42.43 15.96 37.30
N PHE A 738 -42.27 14.79 36.70
CA PHE A 738 -43.16 13.64 36.86
C PHE A 738 -42.42 12.52 37.60
N ALA A 739 -42.67 12.36 38.90
CA ALA A 739 -41.95 11.45 39.79
C ALA A 739 -42.94 10.62 40.63
N GLN A 740 -43.94 10.04 39.96
CA GLN A 740 -44.89 9.13 40.60
C GLN A 740 -44.19 7.83 41.02
N ASN A 741 -44.63 7.24 42.14
CA ASN A 741 -44.06 6.00 42.68
C ASN A 741 -42.54 6.02 42.87
N ILE A 742 -41.91 7.20 43.00
CA ILE A 742 -40.47 7.31 43.21
C ILE A 742 -40.10 6.84 44.62
N GLU A 743 -39.03 6.06 44.74
CA GLU A 743 -38.43 5.69 46.02
C GLU A 743 -37.11 6.44 46.23
N VAL A 744 -37.00 7.17 47.34
CA VAL A 744 -35.79 7.93 47.70
C VAL A 744 -35.38 7.58 49.14
N LYS A 745 -34.19 6.99 49.30
CA LYS A 745 -33.69 6.54 50.61
C LYS A 745 -33.18 7.66 51.52
N THR A 746 -33.09 8.89 51.01
CA THR A 746 -32.82 10.06 51.84
C THR A 746 -33.83 11.16 51.52
N ASN A 747 -33.41 12.30 50.97
CA ASN A 747 -34.24 13.49 50.83
C ASN A 747 -34.59 13.77 49.36
N ILE A 748 -35.78 14.31 49.13
CA ILE A 748 -36.11 15.06 47.92
C ILE A 748 -35.97 16.55 48.26
N ILE A 749 -35.08 17.25 47.55
CA ILE A 749 -34.73 18.64 47.82
C ILE A 749 -35.10 19.50 46.59
N LEU A 750 -36.22 20.20 46.68
CA LEU A 750 -36.78 21.16 45.72
C LEU A 750 -36.67 22.61 46.26
N SER A 751 -35.53 22.93 46.92
CA SER A 751 -35.35 24.16 47.68
C SER A 751 -34.35 25.15 47.07
N ASN A 752 -34.27 26.34 47.65
CA ASN A 752 -33.26 27.38 47.38
C ASN A 752 -33.10 27.71 45.87
N GLY A 753 -34.09 28.41 45.31
CA GLY A 753 -34.04 28.87 43.92
C GLY A 753 -34.51 27.86 42.89
N PHE A 754 -35.03 26.71 43.31
CA PHE A 754 -35.79 25.79 42.45
C PHE A 754 -36.99 26.52 41.81
N LYS A 755 -37.18 26.33 40.51
CA LYS A 755 -38.33 26.85 39.75
C LYS A 755 -38.97 25.74 38.93
N ALA A 756 -40.27 25.54 39.11
CA ALA A 756 -41.10 24.65 38.29
C ALA A 756 -42.26 25.43 37.67
N GLN A 757 -42.32 25.46 36.34
CA GLN A 757 -43.45 25.97 35.56
C GLN A 757 -44.15 24.78 34.89
N GLY A 758 -45.28 24.35 35.47
CA GLY A 758 -45.96 23.08 35.20
C GLY A 758 -46.15 22.27 36.49
N LYS A 759 -46.81 21.12 36.40
CA LYS A 759 -47.09 20.25 37.56
C LYS A 759 -45.83 19.54 38.04
N VAL A 760 -45.58 19.56 39.35
CA VAL A 760 -44.67 18.64 40.03
C VAL A 760 -45.52 17.50 40.62
N ASP A 761 -45.29 16.27 40.18
CA ASP A 761 -46.06 15.10 40.60
C ASP A 761 -45.20 14.10 41.37
N LEU A 762 -45.50 13.93 42.65
CA LEU A 762 -44.90 13.02 43.63
C LEU A 762 -45.96 12.05 44.17
N THR A 763 -47.00 11.76 43.38
CA THR A 763 -48.06 10.84 43.78
C THR A 763 -47.46 9.46 44.10
N ALA A 764 -47.84 8.91 45.26
CA ALA A 764 -47.35 7.65 45.81
C ALA A 764 -45.81 7.56 45.96
N ALA A 765 -45.11 8.70 46.06
CA ALA A 765 -43.68 8.72 46.34
C ALA A 765 -43.39 8.20 47.77
N ASN A 766 -42.27 7.50 47.94
CA ASN A 766 -41.78 6.98 49.21
C ASN A 766 -40.41 7.59 49.54
N ILE A 767 -40.35 8.41 50.58
CA ILE A 767 -39.18 9.19 50.96
C ILE A 767 -38.77 8.83 52.39
N LYS A 768 -37.57 8.27 52.56
CA LYS A 768 -37.05 7.86 53.88
C LYS A 768 -36.51 8.99 54.74
N GLY A 769 -36.20 10.12 54.13
CA GLY A 769 -35.87 11.37 54.81
C GLY A 769 -36.95 12.42 54.58
N ASN A 770 -36.55 13.59 54.11
CA ASN A 770 -37.38 14.78 54.03
C ASN A 770 -37.77 15.12 52.58
N LEU A 771 -38.96 15.72 52.42
CA LEU A 771 -39.34 16.51 51.26
C LEU A 771 -39.13 18.01 51.59
N ASP A 772 -38.07 18.60 51.08
CA ASP A 772 -37.71 20.01 51.29
C ASP A 772 -38.03 20.86 50.05
N CYS A 773 -39.09 21.66 50.12
CA CYS A 773 -39.49 22.64 49.11
C CYS A 773 -39.22 24.09 49.56
N THR A 774 -38.35 24.30 50.54
CA THR A 774 -38.15 25.64 51.14
C THR A 774 -37.57 26.64 50.15
N ASN A 775 -38.09 27.88 50.12
CA ASN A 775 -37.71 28.90 49.13
C ASN A 775 -37.83 28.43 47.65
N GLY A 776 -38.67 27.43 47.34
CA GLY A 776 -38.96 27.01 45.97
C GLY A 776 -40.04 27.87 45.30
N ASN A 777 -40.05 27.94 43.97
CA ASN A 777 -41.07 28.62 43.18
C ASN A 777 -41.78 27.64 42.25
N PHE A 778 -43.08 27.47 42.44
CA PHE A 778 -43.92 26.55 41.70
C PHE A 778 -45.08 27.32 41.06
N SER A 779 -45.26 27.23 39.74
CA SER A 779 -46.33 27.91 39.02
C SER A 779 -47.00 27.02 37.99
N ASN A 780 -48.34 27.02 38.00
CA ASN A 780 -49.17 26.34 37.01
C ASN A 780 -50.52 27.07 36.92
N GLU A 781 -50.62 28.04 36.01
CA GLU A 781 -51.69 29.06 35.97
C GLU A 781 -53.13 28.50 35.96
N LYS A 782 -53.33 27.27 35.47
CA LYS A 782 -54.65 26.63 35.32
C LYS A 782 -54.79 25.30 36.06
N GLY A 783 -53.86 24.93 36.95
CA GLY A 783 -53.88 23.59 37.53
C GLY A 783 -53.08 23.37 38.81
N THR A 784 -52.76 22.10 39.05
CA THR A 784 -51.97 21.64 40.20
C THR A 784 -50.50 22.00 40.05
N VAL A 785 -49.91 22.66 41.04
CA VAL A 785 -48.47 22.92 41.10
C VAL A 785 -47.70 21.78 41.74
N LEU A 786 -48.27 21.15 42.77
CA LEU A 786 -47.68 20.03 43.48
C LEU A 786 -48.75 18.98 43.78
N SER A 787 -48.58 17.77 43.25
CA SER A 787 -49.38 16.60 43.60
C SER A 787 -48.52 15.66 44.43
N ALA A 788 -48.94 15.35 45.64
CA ALA A 788 -48.28 14.42 46.55
C ALA A 788 -49.36 13.54 47.21
N GLU A 789 -50.30 13.07 46.39
CA GLU A 789 -51.36 12.15 46.81
C GLU A 789 -50.75 10.79 47.16
N GLY A 790 -51.10 10.23 48.33
CA GLY A 790 -50.57 8.96 48.81
C GLY A 790 -49.06 8.95 49.09
N ILE A 791 -48.42 10.13 49.19
CA ILE A 791 -46.99 10.22 49.50
C ILE A 791 -46.71 9.64 50.90
N ASN A 792 -45.60 8.92 51.06
CA ASN A 792 -45.07 8.48 52.35
C ASN A 792 -43.73 9.15 52.62
N VAL A 793 -43.62 9.89 53.72
CA VAL A 793 -42.41 10.60 54.15
C VAL A 793 -42.08 10.24 55.59
N ASP A 794 -40.97 9.54 55.81
CA ASP A 794 -40.55 9.10 57.15
C ASP A 794 -39.98 10.28 57.99
N GLY A 795 -39.54 11.37 57.34
CA GLY A 795 -39.10 12.63 57.97
C GLY A 795 -40.10 13.78 57.78
N ASP A 796 -39.58 14.95 57.41
CA ASP A 796 -40.34 16.21 57.30
C ASP A 796 -40.84 16.50 55.88
N ILE A 797 -42.00 17.15 55.78
CA ILE A 797 -42.41 17.93 54.59
C ILE A 797 -42.30 19.41 54.91
N LEU A 798 -41.35 20.10 54.27
CA LEU A 798 -41.03 21.52 54.50
C LEU A 798 -41.40 22.36 53.27
N LEU A 799 -42.41 23.23 53.39
CA LEU A 799 -42.84 24.14 52.31
C LEU A 799 -42.48 25.61 52.60
N ASP A 800 -41.66 25.87 53.63
CA ASP A 800 -41.44 27.21 54.17
C ASP A 800 -40.88 28.20 53.15
N LYS A 801 -41.41 29.43 53.17
CA LYS A 801 -41.00 30.55 52.30
C LYS A 801 -41.12 30.28 50.79
N GLY A 802 -41.78 29.19 50.38
CA GLY A 802 -42.04 28.89 48.98
C GLY A 802 -43.14 29.76 48.35
N THR A 803 -43.10 29.89 47.03
CA THR A 803 -44.15 30.50 46.21
C THR A 803 -44.89 29.40 45.46
N PHE A 804 -46.22 29.34 45.58
CA PHE A 804 -47.06 28.32 44.96
C PHE A 804 -48.24 28.98 44.23
N GLN A 805 -48.10 29.16 42.92
CA GLN A 805 -49.14 29.72 42.03
C GLN A 805 -49.96 28.59 41.39
N GLY A 806 -50.84 27.98 42.17
CA GLY A 806 -51.76 26.91 41.78
C GLY A 806 -52.05 25.97 42.97
N ASN A 807 -52.68 24.82 42.71
CA ASN A 807 -53.15 23.93 43.78
C ASN A 807 -52.07 22.96 44.29
N ILE A 808 -52.06 22.71 45.61
CA ILE A 808 -51.24 21.67 46.26
C ILE A 808 -52.17 20.54 46.72
N TYR A 809 -51.88 19.29 46.33
CA TYR A 809 -52.64 18.10 46.72
C TYR A 809 -51.80 17.19 47.62
N LEU A 810 -52.30 16.90 48.82
CA LEU A 810 -51.68 16.04 49.84
C LEU A 810 -52.67 14.96 50.34
N VAL A 811 -53.60 14.54 49.47
CA VAL A 811 -54.63 13.55 49.83
C VAL A 811 -53.95 12.24 50.23
N SER A 812 -54.33 11.67 51.37
CA SER A 812 -53.74 10.42 51.88
C SER A 812 -52.21 10.47 52.10
N ALA A 813 -51.63 11.66 52.26
CA ALA A 813 -50.21 11.81 52.59
C ALA A 813 -49.91 11.32 54.01
N ARG A 814 -48.86 10.52 54.16
CA ARG A 814 -48.28 10.11 55.44
C ARG A 814 -46.96 10.84 55.68
N VAL A 815 -46.86 11.47 56.84
CA VAL A 815 -45.67 12.18 57.33
C VAL A 815 -45.43 11.75 58.77
N ASP A 816 -44.27 11.18 59.06
CA ASP A 816 -43.96 10.62 60.39
C ASP A 816 -43.38 11.67 61.36
N ASP A 817 -42.88 12.81 60.86
CA ASP A 817 -42.43 13.95 61.67
C ASP A 817 -43.26 15.24 61.42
N THR A 818 -42.69 16.27 60.77
CA THR A 818 -43.31 17.61 60.70
C THR A 818 -43.80 17.98 59.30
N LEU A 819 -45.00 18.56 59.22
CA LEU A 819 -45.48 19.31 58.06
C LEU A 819 -45.39 20.83 58.35
N SER A 820 -44.48 21.53 57.68
CA SER A 820 -44.23 22.97 57.87
C SER A 820 -44.67 23.81 56.66
N MET A 821 -45.45 24.86 56.93
CA MET A 821 -45.96 25.83 55.94
C MET A 821 -45.84 27.27 56.46
N VAL A 822 -44.61 27.71 56.73
CA VAL A 822 -44.31 29.04 57.31
C VAL A 822 -43.94 30.03 56.22
N LYS A 823 -44.59 31.20 56.20
CA LYS A 823 -44.30 32.34 55.28
C LYS A 823 -44.43 32.00 53.79
N ILE A 824 -45.37 31.13 53.42
CA ILE A 824 -45.65 30.80 52.01
C ILE A 824 -46.38 31.94 51.28
N LYS A 825 -46.13 32.12 49.98
CA LYS A 825 -46.84 33.07 49.11
C LYS A 825 -47.77 32.34 48.13
N GLN A 826 -49.04 32.74 48.07
CA GLN A 826 -50.08 32.22 47.16
C GLN A 826 -50.94 33.37 46.63
N GLU A 827 -51.18 33.45 45.31
CA GLU A 827 -52.01 34.52 44.70
C GLU A 827 -53.44 34.08 44.34
N LYS A 828 -53.69 32.79 44.09
CA LYS A 828 -55.02 32.24 43.80
C LYS A 828 -55.16 30.91 44.53
N VAL A 829 -56.15 30.81 45.42
CA VAL A 829 -56.39 29.60 46.22
C VAL A 829 -57.77 29.06 45.88
N THR A 830 -57.83 27.93 45.19
CA THR A 830 -59.06 27.13 45.07
C THR A 830 -58.84 25.85 45.86
N PHE A 831 -59.31 25.82 47.11
CA PHE A 831 -59.34 24.58 47.88
C PHE A 831 -60.41 23.64 47.28
N PRO A 832 -60.11 22.36 47.03
CA PRO A 832 -61.16 21.36 46.86
C PRO A 832 -61.97 21.28 48.16
N LEU A 833 -63.29 21.05 48.04
CA LEU A 833 -64.25 20.95 49.16
C LEU A 833 -63.80 20.01 50.30
N TYR A 834 -62.88 19.09 50.04
CA TYR A 834 -62.40 18.04 50.95
C TYR A 834 -61.32 18.47 51.97
N LEU A 835 -60.76 19.67 51.91
CA LEU A 835 -59.91 20.18 53.02
C LEU A 835 -60.71 20.40 54.32
N ARG A 836 -62.05 20.48 54.23
CA ARG A 836 -62.97 20.41 55.38
C ARG A 836 -63.22 18.99 55.91
N LEU A 837 -62.91 17.94 55.13
CA LEU A 837 -63.21 16.53 55.47
C LEU A 837 -61.97 15.72 55.89
N LEU A 838 -60.76 16.29 55.84
CA LEU A 838 -59.49 15.62 56.15
C LEU A 838 -59.20 15.42 57.65
N TYR A 839 -60.06 15.91 58.55
CA TYR A 839 -59.84 15.80 60.00
C TYR A 839 -59.66 14.35 60.53
N PRO A 840 -60.32 13.30 60.00
CA PRO A 840 -60.15 11.93 60.52
C PRO A 840 -58.86 11.22 60.06
N PHE A 841 -58.20 11.69 58.99
CA PHE A 841 -57.04 11.02 58.37
C PHE A 841 -55.68 11.60 58.80
N ILE A 842 -55.68 12.68 59.60
CA ILE A 842 -54.48 13.27 60.23
C ILE A 842 -54.21 12.56 61.57
N LYS A 843 -53.87 11.26 61.56
CA LYS A 843 -53.65 10.50 62.81
C LYS A 843 -52.19 10.48 63.32
N ASN A 844 -51.20 10.88 62.52
CA ASN A 844 -49.78 10.76 62.88
C ASN A 844 -48.94 12.07 62.84
N ILE A 845 -49.55 13.25 62.63
CA ILE A 845 -48.76 14.49 62.56
C ILE A 845 -48.42 15.00 63.97
N LYS A 846 -47.13 14.99 64.34
CA LYS A 846 -46.65 15.44 65.68
C LYS A 846 -46.79 16.94 65.89
N THR A 847 -46.62 17.77 64.85
CA THR A 847 -46.80 19.23 64.92
C THR A 847 -47.19 19.83 63.56
N ILE A 848 -48.32 20.55 63.48
CA ILE A 848 -48.68 21.38 62.32
C ILE A 848 -48.34 22.84 62.61
N LYS A 849 -47.35 23.42 61.90
CA LYS A 849 -47.02 24.85 61.97
C LYS A 849 -47.58 25.60 60.76
N LEU A 850 -48.81 26.08 60.90
CA LEU A 850 -49.51 26.90 59.90
C LEU A 850 -49.33 28.40 60.14
N HIS A 851 -49.26 29.18 59.05
CA HIS A 851 -49.23 30.65 59.10
C HIS A 851 -50.53 31.23 59.73
N HIS A 852 -50.44 32.41 60.35
CA HIS A 852 -51.54 33.06 61.09
C HIS A 852 -52.81 33.25 60.23
N TYR A 853 -52.64 33.42 58.92
CA TYR A 853 -53.72 33.51 57.94
C TYR A 853 -54.58 32.23 57.86
N PHE A 854 -53.97 31.03 57.93
CA PHE A 854 -54.70 29.76 57.88
C PHE A 854 -55.39 29.44 59.21
N LYS A 855 -54.82 29.85 60.35
CA LYS A 855 -55.47 29.67 61.66
C LYS A 855 -56.82 30.37 61.78
N LYS A 856 -57.07 31.43 60.99
CA LYS A 856 -58.33 32.19 61.00
C LYS A 856 -59.44 31.52 60.18
N ASN A 857 -59.11 30.87 59.06
CA ASN A 857 -60.07 30.18 58.19
C ASN A 857 -60.36 28.72 58.58
N ILE A 858 -59.63 28.15 59.54
CA ILE A 858 -59.84 26.77 60.05
C ILE A 858 -60.84 26.73 61.21
N LYS A 859 -61.21 27.89 61.79
CA LYS A 859 -62.17 27.99 62.90
C LYS A 859 -63.64 28.19 62.46
N GLU A 860 -63.93 28.20 61.16
CA GLU A 860 -65.29 28.26 60.56
C GLU A 860 -65.54 27.08 59.61
#